data_AF-A0A6J1Y0D7-F1
#
_entry.id   AF-A0A6J1Y0D7-F1
#
_cell.length_a   1.000
_cell.length_b   1.000
_cell.length_c   1.000
_cell.angle_alpha   90.00
_cell.angle_beta   90.00
_cell.angle_gamma   90.00
#
_symmetry.space_group_name_H-M   'P 1'
#
loop_
_entity.id
_entity.type
_entity.pdbx_description
1 polymer ?
#
loop_
_entity_poly.entity_id
_entity_poly.type
_entity_poly.pdbx_seq_one_letter_code
_entity_poly.pdbx_strand_id
1 'polypeptide(L)'
;MFTAGAESLLHQARDIRDEELKKFCSRVVNLLQKDELGPDAVDALQRLFLIVSATKYKRKLEDTCVHLLQATLCSPKCPEQLQLLCASILREMSPRDDLSLSCDHIQSARQLSLVASVLLAQGDPKGEVRSVGQRVFRILESRQPEGPSPRHLLPVVSKITHLAPHTLHEDQTNQLSKRLVDWLRYASVQQGVAHTSGGFFSTPRARQPGPVTEVDGAVATDFFTVLSTGQHFTEDQWLNVQAFSMLRAWLLHSDPEGPSTPDADDRSELEGSTLSVLSAGSTAGRLLSPRERLREKAFEYCQRLAEQSTRRALRKGDSDLQKACLVEAVLVLDVLCRQDPSFLYRTLSCLKALHTRLCGDPARVRTLLPIAQFFLNHGEAAAVDSEAILRHLLTRTPSEFFHSPMLAFELTCFCRDNLPLFGRNLDILKRSFPNLFKLLAWNSPPLTAEFVALLPSLVDTDTAVEVLHALLDLPCLTAALDLQLRLSPATSERPLWDPSLKIPSCLEASRDPQFQGLLQYLLRATASGTTERLGPLHRLLQPLASCARVVQCAQAVPTLLEAFFSAVTQFADGALTKQLALLLLERSDSLFQVPQYEAHVHRVLSSRFLALCALHPSLVVELAKELLEFVGSVSGIQGRGAMLASVVWAIGEYLSVSWDRRCTVEQINRFFEALEAVLFEVTQSRPSAALPRCPPQVVTVLMTTLTKLASRSQDLIPRVSLFLSKMRTPAQSPAPSSTSCEEDAGAVRTRAAELLTLLKMPSVAQFVLTPSTEVSEPRYHRDANTALPLALRTVSRLVEKETGLLPG
;
A
#
# COMPACT_ATOMS: atom_id res chain seq x y z
N MET A 1 -19.79 -5.80 1.14
CA MET A 1 -19.98 -5.75 -0.32
C MET A 1 -21.36 -5.16 -0.62
N PHE A 2 -21.51 -4.51 -1.77
CA PHE A 2 -22.77 -3.89 -2.19
C PHE A 2 -23.82 -4.96 -2.54
N THR A 3 -25.10 -4.59 -2.52
CA THR A 3 -26.16 -5.49 -3.02
C THR A 3 -26.04 -5.64 -4.54
N ALA A 4 -26.53 -6.75 -5.11
CA ALA A 4 -26.48 -6.99 -6.56
C ALA A 4 -27.10 -5.85 -7.39
N GLY A 5 -28.14 -5.19 -6.86
CA GLY A 5 -28.73 -4.00 -7.48
C GLY A 5 -27.80 -2.78 -7.49
N ALA A 6 -27.04 -2.56 -6.40
CA ALA A 6 -26.06 -1.47 -6.33
C ALA A 6 -24.83 -1.74 -7.22
N GLU A 7 -24.40 -3.00 -7.37
CA GLU A 7 -23.35 -3.36 -8.33
C GLU A 7 -23.79 -3.13 -9.76
N SER A 8 -25.02 -3.48 -10.12
CA SER A 8 -25.59 -3.20 -11.45
C SER A 8 -25.61 -1.70 -11.77
N LEU A 9 -26.05 -0.85 -10.83
CA LEU A 9 -26.04 0.60 -11.01
C LEU A 9 -24.62 1.17 -11.18
N LEU A 10 -23.64 0.65 -10.42
CA LEU A 10 -22.25 1.06 -10.55
C LEU A 10 -21.64 0.63 -11.88
N HIS A 11 -21.98 -0.57 -12.38
CA HIS A 11 -21.56 -1.00 -13.71
C HIS A 11 -22.14 -0.11 -14.80
N GLN A 12 -23.44 0.18 -14.76
CA GLN A 12 -24.09 1.09 -15.72
C GLN A 12 -23.46 2.49 -15.68
N ALA A 13 -23.18 3.02 -14.48
CA ALA A 13 -22.51 4.31 -14.33
C ALA A 13 -21.08 4.31 -14.88
N ARG A 14 -20.34 3.19 -14.77
CA ARG A 14 -18.97 3.07 -15.31
C ARG A 14 -18.94 2.92 -16.83
N ASP A 15 -19.91 2.22 -17.40
CA ASP A 15 -19.92 1.84 -18.82
C ASP A 15 -20.63 2.85 -19.75
N ILE A 16 -21.27 3.89 -19.19
CA ILE A 16 -21.92 4.95 -19.99
C ILE A 16 -20.93 5.64 -20.93
N ARG A 17 -21.34 5.82 -22.19
CA ARG A 17 -20.54 6.47 -23.24
C ARG A 17 -20.66 7.99 -23.19
N ASP A 18 -19.66 8.70 -23.73
CA ASP A 18 -19.64 10.18 -23.74
C ASP A 18 -20.86 10.79 -24.47
N GLU A 19 -21.35 10.14 -25.54
CA GLU A 19 -22.55 10.60 -26.27
C GLU A 19 -23.83 10.49 -25.42
N GLU A 20 -23.95 9.41 -24.64
CA GLU A 20 -25.07 9.17 -23.74
C GLU A 20 -25.01 10.14 -22.56
N LEU A 21 -23.80 10.41 -22.06
CA LEU A 21 -23.56 11.42 -21.03
C LEU A 21 -23.98 12.82 -21.49
N LYS A 22 -23.66 13.21 -22.74
CA LYS A 22 -24.09 14.50 -23.32
C LYS A 22 -25.62 14.61 -23.40
N LYS A 23 -26.30 13.58 -23.90
CA LYS A 23 -27.77 13.52 -23.94
C LYS A 23 -28.38 13.59 -22.53
N PHE A 24 -27.73 12.98 -21.54
CA PHE A 24 -28.18 13.06 -20.15
C PHE A 24 -27.95 14.46 -19.56
N CYS A 25 -26.82 15.10 -19.86
CA CYS A 25 -26.53 16.48 -19.45
C CYS A 25 -27.55 17.47 -20.03
N SER A 26 -27.94 17.34 -21.30
CA SER A 26 -28.95 18.23 -21.89
C SER A 26 -30.33 18.06 -21.23
N ARG A 27 -30.68 16.84 -20.80
CA ARG A 27 -31.88 16.61 -19.98
C ARG A 27 -31.77 17.30 -18.62
N VAL A 28 -30.62 17.24 -17.95
CA VAL A 28 -30.39 17.92 -16.66
C VAL A 28 -30.49 19.44 -16.84
N VAL A 29 -29.89 20.00 -17.89
CA VAL A 29 -29.99 21.42 -18.27
C VAL A 29 -31.46 21.86 -18.38
N ASN A 30 -32.27 21.11 -19.14
CA ASN A 30 -33.69 21.41 -19.32
C ASN A 30 -34.50 21.35 -18.01
N LEU A 31 -34.11 20.49 -17.06
CA LEU A 31 -34.77 20.40 -15.76
C LEU A 31 -34.37 21.54 -14.82
N LEU A 32 -33.11 21.98 -14.86
CA LEU A 32 -32.60 23.08 -14.05
C LEU A 32 -33.06 24.47 -14.53
N GLN A 33 -33.47 24.60 -15.78
CA GLN A 33 -34.02 25.83 -16.36
C GLN A 33 -35.50 26.09 -15.99
N LYS A 34 -36.18 25.12 -15.37
CA LYS A 34 -37.58 25.29 -14.96
C LYS A 34 -37.67 26.20 -13.72
N ASP A 35 -38.69 27.06 -13.68
CA ASP A 35 -38.94 27.96 -12.56
C ASP A 35 -39.24 27.23 -11.24
N GLU A 36 -39.88 26.05 -11.33
CA GLU A 36 -40.12 25.15 -10.19
C GLU A 36 -39.29 23.87 -10.32
N LEU A 37 -38.30 23.74 -9.43
CA LEU A 37 -37.41 22.57 -9.38
C LEU A 37 -38.07 21.44 -8.59
N GLY A 38 -38.60 20.45 -9.30
CA GLY A 38 -39.31 19.30 -8.73
C GLY A 38 -38.42 18.09 -8.36
N PRO A 39 -39.03 16.97 -7.90
CA PRO A 39 -38.32 15.74 -7.52
C PRO A 39 -37.55 15.11 -8.68
N ASP A 40 -37.98 15.31 -9.92
CA ASP A 40 -37.28 14.84 -11.12
C ASP A 40 -35.88 15.46 -11.28
N ALA A 41 -35.71 16.73 -10.87
CA ALA A 41 -34.40 17.38 -10.89
C ALA A 41 -33.47 16.77 -9.83
N VAL A 42 -34.01 16.38 -8.67
CA VAL A 42 -33.25 15.71 -7.61
C VAL A 42 -32.75 14.34 -8.09
N ASP A 43 -33.63 13.49 -8.66
CA ASP A 43 -33.25 12.17 -9.18
C ASP A 43 -32.22 12.29 -10.32
N ALA A 44 -32.42 13.26 -11.23
CA ALA A 44 -31.47 13.50 -12.32
C ALA A 44 -30.08 13.91 -11.81
N LEU A 45 -30.00 14.79 -10.81
CA LEU A 45 -28.73 15.19 -10.20
C LEU A 45 -28.10 14.07 -9.36
N GLN A 46 -28.88 13.25 -8.66
CA GLN A 46 -28.35 12.08 -7.93
C GLN A 46 -27.70 11.07 -8.89
N ARG A 47 -28.35 10.80 -10.02
CA ARG A 47 -27.78 9.95 -11.08
C ARG A 47 -26.56 10.58 -11.73
N LEU A 48 -26.58 11.89 -11.99
CA LEU A 48 -25.41 12.59 -12.53
C LEU A 48 -24.22 12.52 -11.56
N PHE A 49 -24.45 12.71 -10.26
CA PHE A 49 -23.43 12.57 -9.24
C PHE A 49 -22.84 11.15 -9.20
N LEU A 50 -23.69 10.11 -9.28
CA LEU A 50 -23.23 8.71 -9.37
C LEU A 50 -22.37 8.47 -10.62
N ILE A 51 -22.82 8.95 -11.77
CA ILE A 51 -22.10 8.84 -13.06
C ILE A 51 -20.72 9.49 -12.99
N VAL A 52 -20.61 10.67 -12.37
CA VAL A 52 -19.33 11.39 -12.27
C VAL A 52 -18.40 10.72 -11.25
N SER A 53 -18.94 10.24 -10.12
CA SER A 53 -18.14 9.65 -9.02
C SER A 53 -17.75 8.18 -9.22
N ALA A 54 -18.46 7.42 -10.08
CA ALA A 54 -18.24 5.98 -10.24
C ALA A 54 -16.95 5.61 -11.02
N THR A 55 -16.29 6.58 -11.65
CA THR A 55 -15.12 6.36 -12.53
C THR A 55 -13.84 6.99 -11.99
N LYS A 56 -12.71 6.28 -12.13
CA LYS A 56 -11.38 6.80 -11.80
C LYS A 56 -10.91 7.93 -12.75
N TYR A 57 -11.47 7.99 -13.96
CA TYR A 57 -11.12 8.98 -14.98
C TYR A 57 -12.08 10.16 -14.96
N LYS A 58 -11.55 11.37 -15.12
CA LYS A 58 -12.36 12.60 -15.17
C LYS A 58 -13.25 12.58 -16.40
N ARG A 59 -14.56 12.66 -16.19
CA ARG A 59 -15.54 12.91 -17.26
C ARG A 59 -15.65 14.41 -17.49
N LYS A 60 -15.92 14.84 -18.73
CA LYS A 60 -16.15 16.25 -19.06
C LYS A 60 -17.65 16.49 -19.23
N LEU A 61 -18.19 17.43 -18.47
CA LEU A 61 -19.57 17.91 -18.62
C LEU A 61 -19.58 19.11 -19.57
N GLU A 62 -20.72 19.36 -20.23
CA GLU A 62 -20.90 20.53 -21.09
C GLU A 62 -20.92 21.82 -20.28
N ASP A 63 -20.27 22.88 -20.78
CA ASP A 63 -20.12 24.17 -20.08
C ASP A 63 -21.47 24.79 -19.67
N THR A 64 -22.50 24.63 -20.51
CA THR A 64 -23.88 25.05 -20.22
C THR A 64 -24.46 24.37 -18.98
N CYS A 65 -24.24 23.06 -18.83
CA CYS A 65 -24.65 22.31 -17.65
C CYS A 65 -23.92 22.82 -16.40
N VAL A 66 -22.62 23.11 -16.53
CA VAL A 66 -21.76 23.57 -15.43
C VAL A 66 -22.16 24.97 -14.97
N HIS A 67 -22.44 25.89 -15.89
CA HIS A 67 -22.95 27.22 -15.56
C HIS A 67 -24.30 27.16 -14.84
N LEU A 68 -25.23 26.29 -15.26
CA LEU A 68 -26.51 26.12 -14.57
C LEU A 68 -26.37 25.50 -13.18
N LEU A 69 -25.43 24.56 -12.99
CA LEU A 69 -25.10 24.04 -11.66
C LEU A 69 -24.56 25.15 -10.74
N GLN A 70 -23.70 26.04 -11.25
CA GLN A 70 -23.19 27.20 -10.50
C GLN A 70 -24.32 28.19 -10.15
N ALA A 71 -25.18 28.52 -11.11
CA ALA A 71 -26.31 29.43 -10.89
C ALA A 71 -27.31 28.87 -9.87
N THR A 72 -27.61 27.57 -9.96
CA THR A 72 -28.52 26.87 -9.03
C THR A 72 -27.94 26.83 -7.62
N LEU A 73 -26.63 26.60 -7.48
CA LEU A 73 -25.92 26.64 -6.20
C LEU A 73 -25.96 28.04 -5.56
N CYS A 74 -25.80 29.09 -6.36
CA CYS A 74 -25.78 30.48 -5.89
C CYS A 74 -27.18 31.07 -5.65
N SER A 75 -28.25 30.42 -6.11
CA SER A 75 -29.62 30.90 -5.95
C SER A 75 -30.16 30.68 -4.52
N PRO A 76 -30.49 31.74 -3.76
CA PRO A 76 -31.02 31.60 -2.40
C PRO A 76 -32.44 31.04 -2.34
N LYS A 77 -33.17 31.03 -3.46
CA LYS A 77 -34.55 30.49 -3.56
C LYS A 77 -34.59 28.98 -3.81
N CYS A 78 -33.45 28.36 -4.10
CA CYS A 78 -33.37 26.94 -4.46
C CYS A 78 -33.48 26.05 -3.20
N PRO A 79 -34.19 24.91 -3.27
CA PRO A 79 -34.18 23.90 -2.22
C PRO A 79 -32.78 23.42 -1.83
N GLU A 80 -32.54 23.24 -0.53
CA GLU A 80 -31.22 22.91 0.01
C GLU A 80 -30.63 21.61 -0.55
N GLN A 81 -31.48 20.61 -0.82
CA GLN A 81 -31.06 19.32 -1.37
C GLN A 81 -30.46 19.47 -2.77
N LEU A 82 -31.00 20.37 -3.60
CA LEU A 82 -30.51 20.63 -4.95
C LEU A 82 -29.18 21.40 -4.91
N GLN A 83 -29.06 22.40 -4.02
CA GLN A 83 -27.80 23.11 -3.80
C GLN A 83 -26.68 22.14 -3.37
N LEU A 84 -26.97 21.20 -2.46
CA LEU A 84 -26.02 20.19 -2.00
C LEU A 84 -25.57 19.25 -3.14
N LEU A 85 -26.50 18.79 -3.98
CA LEU A 85 -26.18 17.94 -5.13
C LEU A 85 -25.35 18.70 -6.17
N CYS A 86 -25.68 19.96 -6.46
CA CYS A 86 -24.90 20.81 -7.36
C CYS A 86 -23.47 20.99 -6.86
N ALA A 87 -23.29 21.33 -5.57
CA ALA A 87 -21.97 21.44 -4.95
C ALA A 87 -21.18 20.13 -5.02
N SER A 88 -21.84 18.99 -4.76
CA SER A 88 -21.18 17.67 -4.79
C SER A 88 -20.69 17.28 -6.19
N ILE A 89 -21.48 17.55 -7.24
CA ILE A 89 -21.10 17.31 -8.63
C ILE A 89 -19.95 18.23 -9.04
N LEU A 90 -20.04 19.53 -8.74
CA LEU A 90 -18.98 20.49 -9.08
C LEU A 90 -17.67 20.15 -8.36
N ARG A 91 -17.73 19.73 -7.10
CA ARG A 91 -16.57 19.30 -6.31
C ARG A 91 -15.87 18.07 -6.92
N GLU A 92 -16.63 17.05 -7.31
CA GLU A 92 -16.05 15.83 -7.92
C GLU A 92 -15.36 16.12 -9.26
N MET A 93 -15.85 17.14 -9.96
CA MET A 93 -15.31 17.59 -11.25
C MET A 93 -14.12 18.54 -11.14
N SER A 94 -13.64 18.84 -9.93
CA SER A 94 -12.54 19.78 -9.69
C SER A 94 -11.17 19.12 -9.84
N PRO A 95 -10.09 19.86 -10.19
CA PRO A 95 -10.05 21.27 -10.58
C PRO A 95 -10.50 21.54 -12.03
N ARG A 96 -11.00 22.76 -12.27
CA ARG A 96 -11.48 23.29 -13.56
C ARG A 96 -11.30 24.82 -13.67
N ASP A 97 -10.85 25.29 -14.83
CA ASP A 97 -10.45 26.69 -15.05
C ASP A 97 -11.62 27.66 -15.30
N ASP A 98 -12.76 27.13 -15.74
CA ASP A 98 -13.98 27.81 -16.21
C ASP A 98 -15.00 28.15 -15.11
N LEU A 99 -14.66 27.92 -13.84
CA LEU A 99 -15.55 28.23 -12.72
C LEU A 99 -15.53 29.73 -12.38
N SER A 100 -16.72 30.28 -12.16
CA SER A 100 -17.00 31.71 -11.94
C SER A 100 -17.63 31.99 -10.56
N LEU A 101 -17.35 31.14 -9.57
CA LEU A 101 -17.93 31.22 -8.22
C LEU A 101 -17.22 32.27 -7.36
N SER A 102 -17.96 33.04 -6.55
CA SER A 102 -17.44 33.99 -5.55
C SER A 102 -18.20 33.89 -4.22
N CYS A 103 -17.51 34.15 -3.11
CA CYS A 103 -18.06 34.15 -1.75
C CYS A 103 -18.57 35.52 -1.28
N ASP A 104 -18.28 36.61 -1.99
CA ASP A 104 -18.45 37.98 -1.46
C ASP A 104 -19.91 38.34 -1.18
N HIS A 105 -20.82 37.83 -2.01
CA HIS A 105 -22.24 38.18 -2.00
C HIS A 105 -23.11 37.20 -1.18
N ILE A 106 -22.53 36.14 -0.60
CA ILE A 106 -23.29 35.09 0.10
C ILE A 106 -23.47 35.43 1.57
N GLN A 107 -24.72 35.52 2.04
CA GLN A 107 -25.07 35.85 3.43
C GLN A 107 -25.38 34.61 4.29
N SER A 108 -25.91 33.54 3.70
CA SER A 108 -26.24 32.31 4.42
C SER A 108 -24.97 31.49 4.71
N ALA A 109 -24.72 31.18 5.99
CA ALA A 109 -23.58 30.35 6.41
C ALA A 109 -23.59 28.96 5.77
N ARG A 110 -24.78 28.38 5.54
CA ARG A 110 -24.91 27.07 4.89
C ARG A 110 -24.61 27.13 3.39
N GLN A 111 -25.13 28.13 2.69
CA GLN A 111 -24.83 28.32 1.27
C GLN A 111 -23.36 28.63 1.05
N LEU A 112 -22.76 29.45 1.94
CA LEU A 112 -21.33 29.74 1.92
C LEU A 112 -20.50 28.46 2.10
N SER A 113 -20.90 27.57 3.01
CA SER A 113 -20.25 26.27 3.20
C SER A 113 -20.23 25.42 1.92
N LEU A 114 -21.36 25.38 1.20
CA LEU A 114 -21.47 24.64 -0.05
C LEU A 114 -20.59 25.24 -1.15
N VAL A 115 -20.62 26.55 -1.35
CA VAL A 115 -19.78 27.24 -2.34
C VAL A 115 -18.29 27.12 -1.99
N ALA A 116 -17.94 27.31 -0.72
CA ALA A 116 -16.58 27.11 -0.22
C ALA A 116 -16.08 25.68 -0.48
N SER A 117 -16.95 24.66 -0.36
CA SER A 117 -16.55 23.27 -0.64
C SER A 117 -16.14 23.02 -2.10
N VAL A 118 -16.64 23.81 -3.05
CA VAL A 118 -16.28 23.75 -4.48
C VAL A 118 -15.01 24.55 -4.76
N LEU A 119 -14.91 25.77 -4.20
CA LEU A 119 -13.72 26.62 -4.34
C LEU A 119 -12.48 25.97 -3.71
N LEU A 120 -12.59 25.47 -2.48
CA LEU A 120 -11.49 24.78 -1.80
C LEU A 120 -11.09 23.46 -2.49
N ALA A 121 -11.93 22.90 -3.37
CA ALA A 121 -11.58 21.75 -4.19
C ALA A 121 -10.80 22.11 -5.47
N GLN A 122 -10.76 23.39 -5.86
CA GLN A 122 -9.90 23.89 -6.94
C GLN A 122 -8.43 23.97 -6.54
N GLY A 123 -8.14 23.99 -5.24
CA GLY A 123 -6.82 24.36 -4.70
C GLY A 123 -6.71 25.88 -4.52
N ASP A 124 -5.51 26.43 -4.69
CA ASP A 124 -5.26 27.88 -4.57
C ASP A 124 -4.67 28.54 -5.84
N PRO A 125 -5.14 28.24 -7.08
CA PRO A 125 -4.53 28.81 -8.28
C PRO A 125 -4.77 30.32 -8.43
N LYS A 126 -5.86 30.86 -7.84
CA LYS A 126 -6.28 32.27 -7.96
C LYS A 126 -6.40 33.00 -6.61
N GLY A 127 -5.87 32.43 -5.51
CA GLY A 127 -6.02 33.01 -4.17
C GLY A 127 -7.40 32.76 -3.54
N GLU A 128 -8.11 31.74 -3.99
CA GLU A 128 -9.48 31.39 -3.56
C GLU A 128 -9.52 30.98 -2.08
N VAL A 129 -8.47 30.31 -1.58
CA VAL A 129 -8.44 29.86 -0.18
C VAL A 129 -8.42 31.08 0.77
N ARG A 130 -7.67 32.12 0.40
CA ARG A 130 -7.58 33.37 1.18
C ARG A 130 -8.91 34.13 1.17
N SER A 131 -9.58 34.24 0.03
CA SER A 131 -10.85 34.97 -0.07
C SER A 131 -11.97 34.28 0.72
N VAL A 132 -12.08 32.95 0.63
CA VAL A 132 -13.00 32.15 1.44
C VAL A 132 -12.68 32.32 2.93
N GLY A 133 -11.40 32.23 3.31
CA GLY A 133 -10.97 32.44 4.69
C GLY A 133 -11.41 33.78 5.26
N GLN A 134 -11.09 34.89 4.58
CA GLN A 134 -11.49 36.22 5.01
C GLN A 134 -13.01 36.36 5.18
N ARG A 135 -13.80 35.78 4.28
CA ARG A 135 -15.27 35.82 4.38
C ARG A 135 -15.78 35.00 5.56
N VAL A 136 -15.25 33.80 5.78
CA VAL A 136 -15.66 32.92 6.87
C VAL A 136 -15.35 33.56 8.23
N PHE A 137 -14.15 34.10 8.43
CA PHE A 137 -13.77 34.74 9.70
C PHE A 137 -14.58 36.00 9.99
N ARG A 138 -14.90 36.84 8.98
CA ARG A 138 -15.83 37.98 9.16
C ARG A 138 -17.20 37.55 9.69
N ILE A 139 -17.70 36.38 9.29
CA ILE A 139 -18.97 35.86 9.78
C ILE A 139 -18.82 35.28 11.20
N LEU A 140 -17.71 34.59 11.48
CA LEU A 140 -17.42 34.05 12.82
C LEU A 140 -17.15 35.13 13.88
N GLU A 141 -16.69 36.31 13.46
CA GLU A 141 -16.49 37.50 14.30
C GLU A 141 -17.80 38.10 14.83
N SER A 142 -18.94 37.82 14.17
CA SER A 142 -20.25 38.34 14.59
C SER A 142 -20.66 37.86 16.00
N ARG A 143 -21.35 38.72 16.76
CA ARG A 143 -21.84 38.38 18.10
C ARG A 143 -23.08 37.48 17.99
N GLN A 144 -23.02 36.31 18.63
CA GLN A 144 -24.18 35.42 18.83
C GLN A 144 -25.05 35.98 19.97
N PRO A 145 -26.39 35.96 19.89
CA PRO A 145 -27.24 35.10 19.02
C PRO A 145 -27.75 35.73 17.71
N GLU A 146 -27.33 36.94 17.35
CA GLU A 146 -27.92 37.72 16.23
C GLU A 146 -27.31 37.41 14.85
N GLY A 147 -26.25 36.59 14.79
CA GLY A 147 -25.56 36.21 13.55
C GLY A 147 -25.94 34.83 13.00
N PRO A 148 -25.67 34.53 11.70
CA PRO A 148 -25.94 33.22 11.12
C PRO A 148 -25.15 32.12 11.85
N SER A 149 -25.75 30.93 12.00
CA SER A 149 -25.14 29.82 12.74
C SER A 149 -23.74 29.45 12.21
N PRO A 150 -22.71 29.41 13.06
CA PRO A 150 -21.35 29.05 12.64
C PRO A 150 -21.20 27.56 12.32
N ARG A 151 -22.23 26.74 12.56
CA ARG A 151 -22.24 25.28 12.41
C ARG A 151 -21.75 24.80 11.04
N HIS A 152 -22.08 25.50 9.97
CA HIS A 152 -21.68 25.08 8.63
C HIS A 152 -20.28 25.57 8.23
N LEU A 153 -19.69 26.46 9.02
CA LEU A 153 -18.43 27.14 8.69
C LEU A 153 -17.21 26.48 9.33
N LEU A 154 -17.34 25.82 10.49
CA LEU A 154 -16.22 25.14 11.14
C LEU A 154 -15.52 24.08 10.25
N PRO A 155 -16.24 23.22 9.49
CA PRO A 155 -15.58 22.31 8.55
C PRO A 155 -14.81 23.04 7.44
N VAL A 156 -15.28 24.23 7.03
CA VAL A 156 -14.61 25.08 6.04
C VAL A 156 -13.31 25.63 6.62
N VAL A 157 -13.33 26.12 7.86
CA VAL A 157 -12.12 26.58 8.57
C VAL A 157 -11.10 25.45 8.68
N SER A 158 -11.52 24.25 9.09
CA SER A 158 -10.64 23.07 9.15
C SER A 158 -9.99 22.75 7.79
N LYS A 159 -10.76 22.88 6.70
CA LYS A 159 -10.22 22.67 5.35
C LYS A 159 -9.26 23.79 4.92
N ILE A 160 -9.53 25.04 5.27
CA ILE A 160 -8.63 26.19 5.02
C ILE A 160 -7.31 25.99 5.76
N THR A 161 -7.33 25.61 7.04
CA THR A 161 -6.11 25.37 7.82
C THR A 161 -5.22 24.31 7.21
N HIS A 162 -5.80 23.28 6.57
CA HIS A 162 -5.04 22.24 5.89
C HIS A 162 -4.50 22.69 4.53
N LEU A 163 -5.23 23.51 3.77
CA LEU A 163 -4.83 23.92 2.42
C LEU A 163 -3.84 25.09 2.42
N ALA A 164 -4.01 26.06 3.31
CA ALA A 164 -3.17 27.25 3.37
C ALA A 164 -3.01 27.76 4.82
N PRO A 165 -2.18 27.09 5.65
CA PRO A 165 -2.04 27.42 7.07
C PRO A 165 -1.59 28.87 7.30
N HIS A 166 -0.73 29.42 6.43
CA HIS A 166 -0.20 30.78 6.56
C HIS A 166 -1.20 31.91 6.24
N THR A 167 -2.45 31.58 5.87
CA THR A 167 -3.46 32.59 5.52
C THR A 167 -4.19 33.17 6.73
N LEU A 168 -4.06 32.57 7.91
CA LEU A 168 -4.75 33.00 9.13
C LEU A 168 -3.91 34.00 9.91
N HIS A 169 -4.52 35.13 10.27
CA HIS A 169 -3.90 36.12 11.15
C HIS A 169 -3.94 35.66 12.61
N GLU A 170 -2.96 36.10 13.41
CA GLU A 170 -2.84 35.71 14.82
C GLU A 170 -4.10 36.04 15.64
N ASP A 171 -4.70 37.21 15.40
CA ASP A 171 -5.94 37.65 16.05
C ASP A 171 -7.12 36.70 15.76
N GLN A 172 -7.24 36.25 14.51
CA GLN A 172 -8.28 35.30 14.09
C GLN A 172 -8.09 33.94 14.76
N THR A 173 -6.84 33.50 14.87
CA THR A 173 -6.47 32.26 15.55
C THR A 173 -6.77 32.33 17.05
N ASN A 174 -6.45 33.44 17.70
CA ASN A 174 -6.71 33.66 19.13
C ASN A 174 -8.20 33.76 19.43
N GLN A 175 -8.96 34.45 18.58
CA GLN A 175 -10.41 34.56 18.72
C GLN A 175 -11.12 33.22 18.55
N LEU A 176 -10.76 32.43 17.53
CA LEU A 176 -11.36 31.11 17.35
C LEU A 176 -10.96 30.16 18.47
N SER A 177 -9.72 30.20 18.94
CA SER A 177 -9.27 29.39 20.09
C SER A 177 -10.10 29.67 21.35
N LYS A 178 -10.44 30.94 21.60
CA LYS A 178 -11.36 31.31 22.69
C LYS A 178 -12.76 30.73 22.50
N ARG A 179 -13.32 30.78 21.29
CA ARG A 179 -14.63 30.19 20.98
C ARG A 179 -14.63 28.66 21.13
N LEU A 180 -13.57 27.99 20.68
CA LEU A 180 -13.41 26.54 20.82
C LEU A 180 -13.38 26.15 22.32
N VAL A 181 -12.67 26.90 23.16
CA VAL A 181 -12.71 26.70 24.62
C VAL A 181 -14.14 26.79 25.15
N ASP A 182 -14.88 27.82 24.74
CA ASP A 182 -16.23 28.04 25.23
C ASP A 182 -17.17 26.90 24.80
N TRP A 183 -17.08 26.45 23.55
CA TRP A 183 -17.89 25.33 23.05
C TRP A 183 -17.52 23.98 23.68
N LEU A 184 -16.23 23.72 23.93
CA LEU A 184 -15.78 22.47 24.55
C LEU A 184 -16.18 22.37 26.03
N ARG A 185 -16.15 23.48 26.78
CA ARG A 185 -16.36 23.44 28.25
C ARG A 185 -17.76 23.84 28.70
N TYR A 186 -18.44 24.75 28.00
CA TYR A 186 -19.67 25.39 28.49
C TYR A 186 -20.91 25.07 27.64
N ALA A 187 -20.86 24.04 26.80
CA ALA A 187 -22.06 23.55 26.12
C ALA A 187 -23.10 23.02 27.12
N SER A 188 -24.37 23.27 26.83
CA SER A 188 -25.54 22.94 27.65
C SER A 188 -25.61 21.45 27.97
N VAL A 189 -25.96 21.13 29.22
CA VAL A 189 -26.25 19.76 29.68
C VAL A 189 -27.76 19.47 29.66
N GLN A 190 -28.57 20.42 29.21
CA GLN A 190 -30.01 20.25 28.99
C GLN A 190 -30.30 19.95 27.52
N GLN A 191 -31.29 19.10 27.25
CA GLN A 191 -31.72 18.83 25.88
C GLN A 191 -32.35 20.06 25.23
N GLY A 192 -32.39 20.08 23.89
CA GLY A 192 -33.18 21.05 23.15
C GLY A 192 -34.68 20.83 23.32
N VAL A 193 -35.46 21.88 23.08
CA VAL A 193 -36.93 21.77 23.04
C VAL A 193 -37.32 21.00 21.78
N ALA A 194 -38.19 19.99 21.93
CA ALA A 194 -38.73 19.26 20.78
C ALA A 194 -39.58 20.22 19.93
N HIS A 195 -39.30 20.33 18.63
CA HIS A 195 -40.21 20.99 17.70
C HIS A 195 -41.43 20.09 17.50
N THR A 196 -42.52 20.35 18.22
CA THR A 196 -43.77 19.63 18.00
C THR A 196 -44.29 19.95 16.61
N SER A 197 -44.21 18.98 15.71
CA SER A 197 -44.97 18.97 14.46
C SER A 197 -46.46 19.07 14.80
N GLY A 198 -47.11 20.14 14.33
CA GLY A 198 -48.45 20.56 14.75
C GLY A 198 -49.50 19.46 14.74
N GLY A 199 -49.94 19.06 15.94
CA GLY A 199 -51.17 18.32 16.17
C GLY A 199 -52.12 19.20 16.99
N PHE A 200 -53.29 19.51 16.43
CA PHE A 200 -54.27 20.49 16.93
C PHE A 200 -54.89 20.18 18.31
N PHE A 201 -54.53 19.08 18.97
CA PHE A 201 -55.06 18.69 20.28
C PHE A 201 -53.94 18.18 21.21
N SER A 202 -53.06 19.05 21.66
CA SER A 202 -52.29 18.80 22.89
C SER A 202 -52.04 20.12 23.63
N THR A 203 -52.56 20.20 24.85
CA THR A 203 -52.34 21.33 25.76
C THR A 203 -50.86 21.37 26.17
N PRO A 204 -50.16 22.51 26.04
CA PRO A 204 -48.72 22.57 26.30
C PRO A 204 -48.48 22.80 27.79
N ARG A 205 -48.43 21.72 28.58
CA ARG A 205 -47.47 21.75 29.69
C ARG A 205 -46.11 21.55 29.04
N ALA A 206 -45.40 22.65 28.78
CA ALA A 206 -44.01 22.62 28.33
C ALA A 206 -43.21 21.80 29.36
N ARG A 207 -43.06 20.49 29.10
CA ARG A 207 -42.11 19.65 29.83
C ARG A 207 -40.77 20.33 29.61
N GLN A 208 -40.16 20.85 30.68
CA GLN A 208 -38.81 21.37 30.58
C GLN A 208 -37.94 20.30 29.92
N PRO A 209 -37.07 20.68 28.96
CA PRO A 209 -36.20 19.72 28.31
C PRO A 209 -35.44 18.93 29.39
N GLY A 210 -35.47 17.61 29.30
CA GLY A 210 -34.75 16.76 30.24
C GLY A 210 -33.23 16.95 30.11
N PRO A 211 -32.44 16.51 31.09
CA PRO A 211 -30.98 16.54 30.97
C PRO A 211 -30.52 15.60 29.86
N VAL A 212 -29.34 15.88 29.30
CA VAL A 212 -28.63 14.91 28.46
C VAL A 212 -28.13 13.76 29.33
N THR A 213 -28.04 12.58 28.72
CA THR A 213 -27.56 11.37 29.37
C THR A 213 -26.16 10.99 28.88
N GLU A 214 -25.48 10.15 29.62
CA GLU A 214 -24.28 9.44 29.22
C GLU A 214 -24.68 8.26 28.31
N VAL A 215 -23.70 7.61 27.69
CA VAL A 215 -23.90 6.43 26.80
C VAL A 215 -24.59 5.22 27.47
N ASP A 216 -24.54 5.14 28.79
CA ASP A 216 -25.17 4.10 29.63
C ASP A 216 -26.56 4.50 30.13
N GLY A 217 -27.04 5.71 29.78
CA GLY A 217 -28.32 6.25 30.21
C GLY A 217 -28.29 6.98 31.57
N ALA A 218 -27.13 7.06 32.25
CA ALA A 218 -27.00 7.89 33.45
C ALA A 218 -27.11 9.38 33.08
N VAL A 219 -27.55 10.23 34.00
CA VAL A 219 -27.57 11.69 33.75
C VAL A 219 -26.13 12.21 33.66
N ALA A 220 -25.83 13.06 32.66
CA ALA A 220 -24.52 13.69 32.55
C ALA A 220 -24.34 14.76 33.64
N THR A 221 -23.21 14.73 34.36
CA THR A 221 -23.03 15.53 35.59
C THR A 221 -21.93 16.60 35.54
N ASP A 222 -20.99 16.53 34.60
CA ASP A 222 -19.85 17.48 34.53
C ASP A 222 -20.07 18.54 33.44
N PHE A 223 -19.77 18.21 32.18
CA PHE A 223 -20.07 19.03 31.02
C PHE A 223 -20.44 18.16 29.82
N PHE A 224 -21.05 18.77 28.80
CA PHE A 224 -21.45 18.08 27.58
C PHE A 224 -20.24 17.64 26.75
N THR A 225 -20.27 16.42 26.24
CA THR A 225 -19.28 15.90 25.28
C THR A 225 -19.96 15.27 24.07
N VAL A 226 -19.17 14.92 23.06
CA VAL A 226 -19.62 14.17 21.88
C VAL A 226 -20.21 12.79 22.22
N LEU A 227 -19.95 12.26 23.41
CA LEU A 227 -20.53 10.99 23.90
C LEU A 227 -21.77 11.20 24.76
N SER A 228 -22.21 12.45 24.98
CA SER A 228 -23.50 12.74 25.59
C SER A 228 -24.65 12.42 24.62
N THR A 229 -25.67 11.75 25.13
CA THR A 229 -26.85 11.30 24.39
C THR A 229 -28.06 12.18 24.71
N GLY A 230 -28.84 12.53 23.70
CA GLY A 230 -30.04 13.35 23.82
C GLY A 230 -30.97 13.15 22.62
N GLN A 231 -32.25 13.50 22.76
CA GLN A 231 -33.21 13.41 21.64
C GLN A 231 -33.10 14.61 20.69
N HIS A 232 -32.86 15.79 21.25
CA HIS A 232 -32.72 17.04 20.51
C HIS A 232 -31.49 17.77 21.04
N PHE A 233 -30.57 18.14 20.14
CA PHE A 233 -29.35 18.87 20.49
C PHE A 233 -29.50 20.37 20.21
N THR A 234 -29.05 21.20 21.14
CA THR A 234 -28.98 22.66 21.00
C THR A 234 -27.81 23.08 20.09
N GLU A 235 -27.82 24.34 19.61
CA GLU A 235 -26.76 24.88 18.72
C GLU A 235 -25.35 24.74 19.31
N ASP A 236 -25.17 25.07 20.59
CA ASP A 236 -23.91 24.95 21.32
C ASP A 236 -23.44 23.49 21.48
N GLN A 237 -24.37 22.53 21.63
CA GLN A 237 -24.05 21.10 21.64
C GLN A 237 -23.54 20.63 20.26
N TRP A 238 -24.14 21.12 19.16
CA TRP A 238 -23.61 20.84 17.82
C TRP A 238 -22.22 21.45 17.60
N LEU A 239 -21.99 22.66 18.09
CA LEU A 239 -20.70 23.33 18.01
C LEU A 239 -19.63 22.63 18.86
N ASN A 240 -19.98 22.06 20.00
CA ASN A 240 -19.09 21.21 20.80
C ASN A 240 -18.60 19.98 20.00
N VAL A 241 -19.52 19.25 19.37
CA VAL A 241 -19.19 18.08 18.53
C VAL A 241 -18.26 18.47 17.38
N GLN A 242 -18.55 19.57 16.71
CA GLN A 242 -17.74 20.07 15.60
C GLN A 242 -16.37 20.59 16.06
N ALA A 243 -16.32 21.30 17.19
CA ALA A 243 -15.09 21.78 17.80
C ALA A 243 -14.15 20.61 18.09
N PHE A 244 -14.65 19.54 18.72
CA PHE A 244 -13.86 18.33 18.94
C PHE A 244 -13.40 17.68 17.62
N SER A 245 -14.30 17.57 16.63
CA SER A 245 -13.97 16.97 15.33
C SER A 245 -12.87 17.70 14.55
N MET A 246 -12.63 18.99 14.81
CA MET A 246 -11.55 19.75 14.17
C MET A 246 -10.38 20.07 15.11
N LEU A 247 -10.47 19.69 16.39
CA LEU A 247 -9.56 20.13 17.45
C LEU A 247 -8.11 19.76 17.16
N ARG A 248 -7.84 18.52 16.74
CA ARG A 248 -6.49 18.07 16.40
C ARG A 248 -5.87 18.88 15.26
N ALA A 249 -6.62 19.06 14.17
CA ALA A 249 -6.16 19.84 13.02
C ALA A 249 -5.84 21.29 13.41
N TRP A 250 -6.67 21.87 14.28
CA TRP A 250 -6.47 23.21 14.80
C TRP A 250 -5.24 23.33 15.73
N LEU A 251 -5.05 22.36 16.62
CA LEU A 251 -3.88 22.32 17.52
C LEU A 251 -2.59 22.18 16.74
N LEU A 252 -2.52 21.31 15.72
CA LEU A 252 -1.36 21.15 14.85
C LEU A 252 -0.97 22.45 14.11
N HIS A 253 -1.94 23.28 13.75
CA HIS A 253 -1.67 24.59 13.15
C HIS A 253 -1.10 25.60 14.15
N SER A 254 -1.44 25.45 15.44
CA SER A 254 -1.08 26.39 16.51
C SER A 254 0.27 26.08 17.16
N ASP A 255 1.14 25.31 16.50
CA ASP A 255 2.45 24.89 17.01
C ASP A 255 3.40 26.12 17.15
N PRO A 256 4.20 26.24 18.23
CA PRO A 256 5.09 27.37 18.42
C PRO A 256 6.27 27.46 17.42
N GLU A 257 6.56 26.41 16.66
CA GLU A 257 7.72 26.33 15.75
C GLU A 257 7.47 26.94 14.35
N GLY A 258 6.98 28.18 14.31
CA GLY A 258 7.22 29.08 13.17
C GLY A 258 8.60 29.76 13.32
N PRO A 259 9.27 30.19 12.24
CA PRO A 259 10.68 30.59 12.28
C PRO A 259 10.88 31.72 13.28
N SER A 260 11.68 31.43 14.32
CA SER A 260 12.12 32.38 15.31
C SER A 260 12.85 33.54 14.64
N THR A 261 12.23 34.72 14.66
CA THR A 261 13.00 35.96 14.81
C THR A 261 13.48 35.99 16.26
N PRO A 262 14.80 35.97 16.53
CA PRO A 262 15.31 36.06 17.88
C PRO A 262 15.29 37.54 18.25
N ASP A 263 14.27 38.01 18.96
CA ASP A 263 14.35 39.30 19.66
C ASP A 263 13.25 39.38 20.72
N ALA A 264 13.67 39.17 21.97
CA ALA A 264 13.42 40.04 23.12
C ALA A 264 13.60 39.20 24.40
N ASP A 265 14.83 39.18 24.89
CA ASP A 265 15.12 39.10 26.32
C ASP A 265 14.24 40.12 27.06
N ASP A 266 13.25 39.64 27.80
CA ASP A 266 12.72 40.31 29.00
C ASP A 266 11.77 39.35 29.74
N ARG A 267 12.34 38.31 30.34
CA ARG A 267 11.74 37.68 31.52
C ARG A 267 12.67 37.92 32.70
N SER A 268 12.56 39.12 33.25
CA SER A 268 13.11 39.45 34.55
C SER A 268 12.52 38.52 35.61
N GLU A 269 13.43 37.82 36.26
CA GLU A 269 13.27 37.05 37.49
C GLU A 269 12.49 37.85 38.55
N LEU A 270 11.44 37.25 39.09
CA LEU A 270 10.97 37.60 40.44
C LEU A 270 10.85 36.32 41.25
N GLU A 271 11.96 35.98 41.90
CA GLU A 271 12.04 34.98 42.94
C GLU A 271 11.13 35.33 44.13
N GLY A 272 10.64 34.28 44.79
CA GLY A 272 10.37 34.31 46.22
C GLY A 272 8.91 34.46 46.62
N SER A 273 8.19 33.34 46.69
CA SER A 273 7.48 32.95 47.92
C SER A 273 6.82 31.57 47.79
N THR A 274 7.50 30.59 48.37
CA THR A 274 6.91 29.32 48.81
C THR A 274 5.86 29.58 49.89
N LEU A 275 4.58 29.34 49.58
CA LEU A 275 3.50 28.85 50.47
C LEU A 275 2.12 29.21 49.88
N SER A 276 1.45 28.25 49.25
CA SER A 276 0.00 27.98 49.36
C SER A 276 -0.43 27.03 48.23
N VAL A 277 -0.46 25.73 48.52
CA VAL A 277 -0.76 24.64 47.55
C VAL A 277 -2.24 24.25 47.54
N LEU A 278 -3.13 24.98 48.22
CA LEU A 278 -4.54 24.59 48.29
C LEU A 278 -5.43 25.81 48.03
N SER A 279 -6.18 25.77 46.91
CA SER A 279 -7.17 26.75 46.40
C SER A 279 -6.79 27.55 45.13
N ALA A 280 -6.11 26.94 44.14
CA ALA A 280 -5.79 27.60 42.85
C ALA A 280 -6.64 27.13 41.63
N GLY A 281 -7.77 26.46 41.84
CA GLY A 281 -8.55 25.83 40.75
C GLY A 281 -9.36 26.77 39.83
N SER A 282 -9.43 28.09 40.10
CA SER A 282 -10.36 28.99 39.38
C SER A 282 -9.75 30.31 38.91
N THR A 283 -8.69 30.81 39.54
CA THR A 283 -8.08 32.12 39.22
C THR A 283 -6.90 32.05 38.24
N ALA A 284 -6.23 30.89 38.09
CA ALA A 284 -5.08 30.74 37.18
C ALA A 284 -5.47 30.77 35.68
N GLY A 285 -6.70 30.37 35.33
CA GLY A 285 -7.14 30.30 33.94
C GLY A 285 -7.34 31.65 33.23
N ARG A 286 -7.26 32.78 33.96
CA ARG A 286 -7.37 34.14 33.37
C ARG A 286 -6.03 34.71 32.88
N LEU A 287 -4.90 34.10 33.26
CA LEU A 287 -3.55 34.55 32.91
C LEU A 287 -2.96 33.85 31.68
N LEU A 288 -3.60 32.76 31.23
CA LEU A 288 -3.15 31.99 30.07
C LEU A 288 -3.59 32.65 28.77
N SER A 289 -2.73 32.58 27.75
CA SER A 289 -3.11 32.94 26.39
C SER A 289 -4.31 32.08 25.91
N PRO A 290 -5.12 32.57 24.96
CA PRO A 290 -6.25 31.79 24.43
C PRO A 290 -5.86 30.40 23.92
N ARG A 291 -4.63 30.25 23.41
CA ARG A 291 -4.08 28.98 22.91
C ARG A 291 -3.70 28.02 24.04
N GLU A 292 -3.03 28.50 25.08
CA GLU A 292 -2.71 27.68 26.26
C GLU A 292 -3.98 27.24 26.99
N ARG A 293 -4.98 28.13 27.11
CA ARG A 293 -6.28 27.78 27.68
C ARG A 293 -7.01 26.72 26.85
N LEU A 294 -6.89 26.78 25.51
CA LEU A 294 -7.41 25.73 24.63
C LEU A 294 -6.71 24.39 24.88
N ARG A 295 -5.39 24.36 25.06
CA ARG A 295 -4.64 23.12 25.37
C ARG A 295 -5.12 22.48 26.67
N GLU A 296 -5.23 23.25 27.76
CA GLU A 296 -5.75 22.73 29.04
C GLU A 296 -7.20 22.20 28.92
N LYS A 297 -8.09 22.91 28.22
CA LYS A 297 -9.47 22.45 28.06
C LYS A 297 -9.62 21.29 27.08
N ALA A 298 -8.78 21.23 26.05
CA ALA A 298 -8.67 20.07 25.18
C ALA A 298 -8.21 18.83 25.96
N PHE A 299 -7.23 19.00 26.85
CA PHE A 299 -6.73 17.96 27.74
C PHE A 299 -7.83 17.40 28.65
N GLU A 300 -8.52 18.27 29.40
CA GLU A 300 -9.66 17.89 30.26
C GLU A 300 -10.76 17.17 29.47
N TYR A 301 -11.09 17.68 28.28
CA TYR A 301 -12.11 17.09 27.41
C TYR A 301 -11.72 15.67 26.96
N CYS A 302 -10.47 15.45 26.56
CA CYS A 302 -9.99 14.14 26.12
C CYS A 302 -9.90 13.13 27.29
N GLN A 303 -9.51 13.58 28.48
CA GLN A 303 -9.57 12.74 29.68
C GLN A 303 -11.00 12.31 29.99
N ARG A 304 -11.97 13.24 29.89
CA ARG A 304 -13.38 12.92 30.10
C ARG A 304 -13.90 11.90 29.07
N LEU A 305 -13.50 12.01 27.81
CA LEU A 305 -13.85 11.01 26.79
C LEU A 305 -13.26 9.63 27.10
N ALA A 306 -12.01 9.58 27.57
CA ALA A 306 -11.38 8.34 27.98
C ALA A 306 -12.13 7.68 29.15
N GLU A 307 -12.61 8.46 30.12
CA GLU A 307 -13.48 7.98 31.19
C GLU A 307 -14.83 7.49 30.67
N GLN A 308 -15.52 8.26 29.81
CA GLN A 308 -16.81 7.87 29.24
C GLN A 308 -16.72 6.58 28.41
N SER A 309 -15.57 6.29 27.81
CA SER A 309 -15.31 5.03 27.09
C SER A 309 -15.30 3.77 27.99
N THR A 310 -15.25 3.95 29.33
CA THR A 310 -15.40 2.86 30.31
C THR A 310 -16.84 2.38 30.44
N ARG A 311 -17.80 3.24 30.09
CA ARG A 311 -19.24 2.96 30.25
C ARG A 311 -19.74 2.10 29.11
N ARG A 312 -20.65 1.18 29.44
CA ARG A 312 -21.28 0.29 28.45
C ARG A 312 -22.35 1.06 27.68
N ALA A 313 -22.11 1.27 26.39
CA ALA A 313 -23.09 1.87 25.49
C ALA A 313 -24.37 1.02 25.35
N LEU A 314 -25.54 1.67 25.40
CA LEU A 314 -26.83 1.02 25.22
C LEU A 314 -27.13 0.68 23.76
N ARG A 315 -26.65 1.49 22.81
CA ARG A 315 -26.87 1.30 21.37
C ARG A 315 -25.56 0.95 20.67
N LYS A 316 -25.66 0.15 19.59
CA LYS A 316 -24.50 -0.19 18.75
C LYS A 316 -23.83 1.05 18.16
N GLY A 317 -24.62 2.01 17.65
CA GLY A 317 -24.10 3.27 17.11
C GLY A 317 -23.29 4.08 18.11
N ASP A 318 -23.73 4.12 19.38
CA ASP A 318 -23.03 4.83 20.45
C ASP A 318 -21.71 4.12 20.80
N SER A 319 -21.68 2.78 20.77
CA SER A 319 -20.45 1.99 20.94
C SER A 319 -19.42 2.25 19.84
N ASP A 320 -19.87 2.36 18.59
CA ASP A 320 -18.98 2.65 17.46
C ASP A 320 -18.47 4.10 17.51
N LEU A 321 -19.32 5.05 17.94
CA LEU A 321 -18.93 6.44 18.18
C LEU A 321 -17.91 6.55 19.34
N GLN A 322 -18.10 5.81 20.43
CA GLN A 322 -17.14 5.74 21.54
C GLN A 322 -15.74 5.33 21.06
N LYS A 323 -15.64 4.31 20.19
CA LYS A 323 -14.36 3.86 19.63
C LYS A 323 -13.69 4.95 18.80
N ALA A 324 -14.45 5.62 17.93
CA ALA A 324 -13.94 6.69 17.07
C ALA A 324 -13.47 7.90 17.90
N CYS A 325 -14.25 8.31 18.91
CA CYS A 325 -13.89 9.41 19.80
C CYS A 325 -12.66 9.10 20.63
N LEU A 326 -12.48 7.84 21.04
CA LEU A 326 -11.30 7.41 21.79
C LEU A 326 -10.03 7.46 20.94
N VAL A 327 -10.09 7.04 19.66
CA VAL A 327 -8.99 7.19 18.71
C VAL A 327 -8.58 8.67 18.60
N GLU A 328 -9.54 9.54 18.34
CA GLU A 328 -9.26 10.98 18.16
C GLU A 328 -8.76 11.61 19.47
N ALA A 329 -9.31 11.26 20.63
CA ALA A 329 -8.87 11.76 21.93
C ALA A 329 -7.42 11.39 22.23
N VAL A 330 -6.98 10.16 21.95
CA VAL A 330 -5.58 9.76 22.14
C VAL A 330 -4.65 10.52 21.19
N LEU A 331 -5.07 10.74 19.93
CA LEU A 331 -4.30 11.52 18.96
C LEU A 331 -4.20 13.01 19.37
N VAL A 332 -5.26 13.58 19.95
CA VAL A 332 -5.21 14.95 20.52
C VAL A 332 -4.26 14.99 21.72
N LEU A 333 -4.33 14.03 22.64
CA LEU A 333 -3.42 13.95 23.80
C LEU A 333 -1.95 13.84 23.38
N ASP A 334 -1.67 13.07 22.32
CA ASP A 334 -0.34 12.98 21.73
C ASP A 334 0.16 14.33 21.21
N VAL A 335 -0.66 15.07 20.45
CA VAL A 335 -0.32 16.43 19.98
C VAL A 335 -0.08 17.38 21.16
N LEU A 336 -0.93 17.34 22.19
CA LEU A 336 -0.76 18.17 23.38
C LEU A 336 0.56 17.90 24.11
N CYS A 337 0.94 16.63 24.26
CA CYS A 337 2.21 16.26 24.90
C CYS A 337 3.44 16.67 24.07
N ARG A 338 3.33 16.69 22.73
CA ARG A 338 4.40 17.21 21.86
C ARG A 338 4.57 18.73 22.00
N GLN A 339 3.47 19.46 22.11
CA GLN A 339 3.49 20.92 22.23
C GLN A 339 3.90 21.42 23.63
N ASP A 340 3.51 20.68 24.66
CA ASP A 340 3.83 21.00 26.04
C ASP A 340 4.06 19.69 26.85
N PRO A 341 5.33 19.39 27.19
CA PRO A 341 5.69 18.21 27.97
C PRO A 341 5.03 18.13 29.36
N SER A 342 4.49 19.23 29.89
CA SER A 342 3.80 19.23 31.20
C SER A 342 2.58 18.30 31.23
N PHE A 343 1.96 18.05 30.07
CA PHE A 343 0.82 17.13 29.95
C PHE A 343 1.23 15.65 30.01
N LEU A 344 2.50 15.31 29.78
CA LEU A 344 2.95 13.92 29.64
C LEU A 344 2.62 13.08 30.88
N TYR A 345 3.10 13.50 32.05
CA TYR A 345 2.87 12.75 33.30
C TYR A 345 1.39 12.65 33.68
N ARG A 346 0.58 13.68 33.37
CA ARG A 346 -0.88 13.68 33.58
C ARG A 346 -1.60 12.71 32.63
N THR A 347 -1.02 12.42 31.47
CA THR A 347 -1.59 11.53 30.45
C THR A 347 -1.25 10.05 30.69
N LEU A 348 -0.05 9.76 31.20
CA LEU A 348 0.47 8.40 31.30
C LEU A 348 -0.40 7.45 32.13
N SER A 349 -0.94 7.91 33.27
CA SER A 349 -1.80 7.07 34.13
C SER A 349 -3.08 6.65 33.40
N CYS A 350 -3.71 7.59 32.70
CA CYS A 350 -4.90 7.37 31.88
C CYS A 350 -4.61 6.36 30.75
N LEU A 351 -3.54 6.58 29.97
CA LEU A 351 -3.21 5.72 28.84
C LEU A 351 -2.74 4.31 29.23
N LYS A 352 -2.02 4.16 30.35
CA LYS A 352 -1.65 2.82 30.86
C LYS A 352 -2.88 2.01 31.24
N ALA A 353 -3.80 2.60 31.99
CA ALA A 353 -5.06 1.95 32.36
C ALA A 353 -5.92 1.62 31.12
N LEU A 354 -5.93 2.53 30.15
CA LEU A 354 -6.62 2.35 28.88
C LEU A 354 -6.02 1.17 28.09
N HIS A 355 -4.70 1.11 27.93
CA HIS A 355 -3.99 0.03 27.26
C HIS A 355 -4.31 -1.32 27.88
N THR A 356 -4.14 -1.48 29.20
CA THR A 356 -4.38 -2.75 29.90
C THR A 356 -5.79 -3.30 29.68
N ARG A 357 -6.77 -2.39 29.58
CA ARG A 357 -8.18 -2.75 29.33
C ARG A 357 -8.41 -3.17 27.88
N LEU A 358 -7.81 -2.45 26.93
CA LEU A 358 -8.03 -2.65 25.49
C LEU A 358 -7.30 -3.88 24.94
N CYS A 359 -6.18 -4.31 25.54
CA CYS A 359 -5.45 -5.51 25.13
C CYS A 359 -6.28 -6.80 25.18
N GLY A 360 -7.39 -6.81 25.92
CA GLY A 360 -8.32 -7.94 26.01
C GLY A 360 -9.57 -7.82 25.14
N ASP A 361 -9.83 -6.66 24.52
CA ASP A 361 -11.07 -6.40 23.79
C ASP A 361 -10.85 -6.40 22.25
N PRO A 362 -11.23 -7.50 21.57
CA PRO A 362 -11.06 -7.63 20.12
C PRO A 362 -11.85 -6.58 19.32
N ALA A 363 -12.91 -6.01 19.89
CA ALA A 363 -13.77 -5.03 19.22
C ALA A 363 -13.16 -3.62 19.18
N ARG A 364 -12.07 -3.36 19.91
CA ARG A 364 -11.46 -2.03 20.07
C ARG A 364 -10.02 -1.94 19.58
N VAL A 365 -9.54 -2.94 18.85
CA VAL A 365 -8.14 -3.04 18.39
C VAL A 365 -7.62 -1.80 17.66
N ARG A 366 -8.47 -1.11 16.88
CA ARG A 366 -8.08 0.15 16.20
C ARG A 366 -7.63 1.27 17.15
N THR A 367 -8.11 1.26 18.40
CA THR A 367 -7.68 2.24 19.43
C THR A 367 -6.28 1.96 19.97
N LEU A 368 -5.74 0.75 19.80
CA LEU A 368 -4.37 0.42 20.20
C LEU A 368 -3.32 1.10 19.32
N LEU A 369 -3.64 1.40 18.05
CA LEU A 369 -2.72 2.06 17.11
C LEU A 369 -2.32 3.48 17.59
N PRO A 370 -3.26 4.41 17.90
CA PRO A 370 -2.91 5.69 18.51
C PRO A 370 -2.17 5.59 19.83
N ILE A 371 -2.47 4.58 20.65
CA ILE A 371 -1.77 4.35 21.93
C ILE A 371 -0.33 3.94 21.66
N ALA A 372 -0.10 3.02 20.73
CA ALA A 372 1.25 2.64 20.31
C ALA A 372 2.02 3.84 19.72
N GLN A 373 1.36 4.67 18.90
CA GLN A 373 1.95 5.92 18.41
C GLN A 373 2.39 6.84 19.54
N PHE A 374 1.53 7.03 20.54
CA PHE A 374 1.85 7.86 21.71
C PHE A 374 3.10 7.35 22.43
N PHE A 375 3.19 6.04 22.67
CA PHE A 375 4.36 5.45 23.36
C PHE A 375 5.61 5.38 22.48
N LEU A 376 5.49 5.36 21.15
CA LEU A 376 6.64 5.56 20.25
C LEU A 376 7.17 6.99 20.34
N ASN A 377 6.28 7.99 20.37
CA ASN A 377 6.67 9.39 20.42
C ASN A 377 7.25 9.80 21.79
N HIS A 378 6.64 9.33 22.88
CA HIS A 378 6.91 9.83 24.23
C HIS A 378 7.48 8.79 25.20
N GLY A 379 7.61 7.52 24.80
CA GLY A 379 7.99 6.42 25.68
C GLY A 379 9.36 6.60 26.33
N GLU A 380 10.35 7.08 25.57
CA GLU A 380 11.70 7.36 26.09
C GLU A 380 11.67 8.47 27.14
N ALA A 381 11.01 9.60 26.86
CA ALA A 381 10.85 10.70 27.81
C ALA A 381 10.05 10.30 29.06
N ALA A 382 9.10 9.38 28.92
CA ALA A 382 8.26 8.87 29.99
C ALA A 382 8.91 7.71 30.79
N ALA A 383 10.08 7.22 30.38
CA ALA A 383 10.68 5.97 30.87
C ALA A 383 9.69 4.79 30.86
N VAL A 384 8.83 4.72 29.83
CA VAL A 384 7.88 3.64 29.61
C VAL A 384 8.34 2.81 28.43
N ASP A 385 8.57 1.52 28.69
CA ASP A 385 8.93 0.57 27.65
C ASP A 385 7.77 0.34 26.67
N SER A 386 7.97 0.78 25.41
CA SER A 386 7.01 0.63 24.32
C SER A 386 7.01 -0.77 23.72
N GLU A 387 8.02 -1.60 24.04
CA GLU A 387 8.21 -2.92 23.45
C GLU A 387 7.01 -3.85 23.71
N ALA A 388 6.46 -3.90 24.93
CA ALA A 388 5.32 -4.78 25.25
C ALA A 388 4.08 -4.46 24.40
N ILE A 389 3.86 -3.18 24.12
CA ILE A 389 2.73 -2.68 23.31
C ILE A 389 2.94 -3.05 21.84
N LEU A 390 4.16 -2.81 21.33
CA LEU A 390 4.53 -3.15 19.96
C LEU A 390 4.47 -4.66 19.72
N ARG A 391 4.96 -5.49 20.66
CA ARG A 391 4.85 -6.94 20.56
C ARG A 391 3.38 -7.36 20.47
N HIS A 392 2.50 -6.83 21.32
CA HIS A 392 1.07 -7.15 21.25
C HIS A 392 0.44 -6.72 19.91
N LEU A 393 0.77 -5.52 19.43
CA LEU A 393 0.25 -4.95 18.19
C LEU A 393 0.76 -5.67 16.94
N LEU A 394 2.01 -6.16 16.93
CA LEU A 394 2.61 -6.79 15.76
C LEU A 394 2.46 -8.32 15.74
N THR A 395 2.15 -8.94 16.89
CA THR A 395 1.97 -10.39 16.99
C THR A 395 0.50 -10.81 17.08
N ARG A 396 -0.18 -10.45 18.16
CA ARG A 396 -1.53 -10.94 18.45
C ARG A 396 -2.55 -10.33 17.50
N THR A 397 -2.44 -9.03 17.25
CA THR A 397 -3.42 -8.30 16.43
C THR A 397 -3.52 -8.83 14.99
N PRO A 398 -2.43 -8.99 14.21
CA PRO A 398 -2.52 -9.57 12.87
C PRO A 398 -2.98 -11.02 12.88
N SER A 399 -2.64 -11.79 13.92
CA SER A 399 -3.03 -13.20 13.99
C SER A 399 -4.55 -13.40 14.14
N GLU A 400 -5.22 -12.49 14.83
CA GLU A 400 -6.66 -12.55 15.09
C GLU A 400 -7.47 -11.74 14.06
N PHE A 401 -6.98 -10.58 13.62
CA PHE A 401 -7.72 -9.58 12.84
C PHE A 401 -7.21 -9.34 11.43
N PHE A 402 -6.40 -10.25 10.86
CA PHE A 402 -5.95 -10.14 9.47
C PHE A 402 -7.09 -9.99 8.46
N HIS A 403 -8.31 -10.41 8.82
CA HIS A 403 -9.46 -10.34 7.95
C HIS A 403 -10.13 -8.96 7.86
N SER A 404 -9.73 -8.00 8.69
CA SER A 404 -10.24 -6.62 8.67
C SER A 404 -9.42 -5.73 7.72
N PRO A 405 -9.97 -5.31 6.57
CA PRO A 405 -9.18 -4.57 5.57
C PRO A 405 -8.71 -3.21 6.07
N MET A 406 -9.55 -2.50 6.84
CA MET A 406 -9.18 -1.18 7.36
C MET A 406 -8.05 -1.28 8.39
N LEU A 407 -8.12 -2.25 9.32
CA LEU A 407 -7.07 -2.45 10.30
C LEU A 407 -5.76 -2.89 9.64
N ALA A 408 -5.84 -3.78 8.65
CA ALA A 408 -4.68 -4.23 7.91
C ALA A 408 -3.97 -3.06 7.21
N PHE A 409 -4.73 -2.15 6.59
CA PHE A 409 -4.19 -0.93 5.99
C PHE A 409 -3.58 0.00 7.04
N GLU A 410 -4.32 0.35 8.09
CA GLU A 410 -3.84 1.27 9.14
C GLU A 410 -2.60 0.76 9.85
N LEU A 411 -2.53 -0.54 10.17
CA LEU A 411 -1.37 -1.15 10.82
C LEU A 411 -0.15 -1.21 9.88
N THR A 412 -0.36 -1.47 8.59
CA THR A 412 0.74 -1.46 7.61
C THR A 412 1.30 -0.04 7.45
N CYS A 413 0.42 0.97 7.30
CA CYS A 413 0.83 2.37 7.25
C CYS A 413 1.53 2.80 8.54
N PHE A 414 1.01 2.40 9.71
CA PHE A 414 1.66 2.67 11.00
C PHE A 414 3.08 2.12 11.04
N CYS A 415 3.32 0.89 10.58
CA CYS A 415 4.67 0.31 10.55
C CYS A 415 5.60 1.10 9.61
N ARG A 416 5.11 1.44 8.41
CA ARG A 416 5.86 2.17 7.37
C ARG A 416 6.21 3.60 7.81
N ASP A 417 5.23 4.34 8.31
CA ASP A 417 5.35 5.76 8.62
C ASP A 417 6.21 5.99 9.87
N ASN A 418 6.28 5.01 10.77
CA ASN A 418 7.02 5.11 12.02
C ASN A 418 8.38 4.41 12.02
N LEU A 419 8.88 3.91 10.87
CA LEU A 419 10.18 3.23 10.78
C LEU A 419 11.33 3.95 11.52
N PRO A 420 11.49 5.30 11.42
CA PRO A 420 12.55 6.01 12.15
C PRO A 420 12.38 5.97 13.68
N LEU A 421 11.15 5.89 14.17
CA LEU A 421 10.80 5.91 15.59
C LEU A 421 10.88 4.53 16.25
N PHE A 422 10.99 3.44 15.48
CA PHE A 422 11.18 2.11 16.05
C PHE A 422 12.50 2.02 16.83
N GLY A 423 13.58 2.67 16.36
CA GLY A 423 14.87 2.66 17.05
C GLY A 423 15.30 1.24 17.48
N ARG A 424 15.40 1.00 18.80
CA ARG A 424 15.75 -0.31 19.39
C ARG A 424 14.70 -1.41 19.18
N ASN A 425 13.46 -1.03 18.88
CA ASN A 425 12.33 -1.94 18.65
C ASN A 425 12.26 -2.44 17.19
N LEU A 426 13.19 -2.04 16.31
CA LEU A 426 13.18 -2.46 14.91
C LEU A 426 13.26 -3.98 14.75
N ASP A 427 13.98 -4.66 15.64
CA ASP A 427 14.07 -6.13 15.63
C ASP A 427 12.72 -6.81 15.88
N ILE A 428 11.83 -6.19 16.65
CA ILE A 428 10.46 -6.69 16.86
C ILE A 428 9.69 -6.61 15.55
N LEU A 429 9.82 -5.51 14.82
CA LEU A 429 9.15 -5.31 13.53
C LEU A 429 9.64 -6.34 12.51
N LYS A 430 10.96 -6.47 12.36
CA LYS A 430 11.59 -7.46 11.47
C LYS A 430 11.13 -8.88 11.79
N ARG A 431 11.22 -9.29 13.06
CA ARG A 431 10.78 -10.62 13.50
C ARG A 431 9.27 -10.83 13.38
N SER A 432 8.46 -9.78 13.26
CA SER A 432 7.01 -9.90 13.10
C SER A 432 6.56 -10.04 11.64
N PHE A 433 7.47 -10.10 10.67
CA PHE A 433 7.12 -10.20 9.25
C PHE A 433 6.14 -11.33 8.91
N PRO A 434 6.15 -12.54 9.54
CA PRO A 434 5.19 -13.59 9.17
C PRO A 434 3.74 -13.16 9.42
N ASN A 435 3.49 -12.42 10.49
CA ASN A 435 2.18 -11.88 10.81
C ASN A 435 1.79 -10.69 9.93
N LEU A 436 2.75 -9.81 9.59
CA LEU A 436 2.51 -8.76 8.61
C LEU A 436 2.13 -9.35 7.25
N PHE A 437 2.78 -10.44 6.84
CA PHE A 437 2.45 -11.14 5.61
C PHE A 437 1.06 -11.78 5.63
N LYS A 438 0.47 -12.08 6.79
CA LYS A 438 -0.96 -12.48 6.87
C LYS A 438 -1.89 -11.35 6.45
N LEU A 439 -1.59 -10.11 6.85
CA LEU A 439 -2.35 -8.92 6.45
C LEU A 439 -2.33 -8.77 4.93
N LEU A 440 -1.13 -8.86 4.34
CA LEU A 440 -0.92 -8.81 2.90
C LEU A 440 -1.61 -9.96 2.17
N ALA A 441 -1.39 -11.20 2.62
CA ALA A 441 -1.93 -12.42 2.03
C ALA A 441 -3.45 -12.41 1.98
N TRP A 442 -4.10 -11.83 2.99
CA TRP A 442 -5.55 -11.74 3.04
C TRP A 442 -6.12 -10.53 2.32
N ASN A 443 -5.45 -9.37 2.33
CA ASN A 443 -5.99 -8.10 1.84
C ASN A 443 -5.27 -7.57 0.58
N SER A 444 -4.56 -8.42 -0.17
CA SER A 444 -4.06 -8.13 -1.52
C SER A 444 -5.22 -7.94 -2.52
N PRO A 445 -5.12 -7.07 -3.55
CA PRO A 445 -3.99 -6.19 -3.92
C PRO A 445 -3.86 -4.81 -3.23
N PRO A 446 -4.85 -4.26 -2.47
CA PRO A 446 -4.71 -2.92 -1.88
C PRO A 446 -3.44 -2.64 -1.08
N LEU A 447 -2.87 -3.66 -0.43
CA LEU A 447 -1.67 -3.51 0.40
C LEU A 447 -0.34 -3.69 -0.35
N THR A 448 -0.33 -4.04 -1.64
CA THR A 448 0.91 -4.36 -2.35
C THR A 448 1.87 -3.16 -2.39
N ALA A 449 1.38 -1.96 -2.71
CA ALA A 449 2.21 -0.76 -2.75
C ALA A 449 2.81 -0.41 -1.37
N GLU A 450 2.01 -0.62 -0.32
CA GLU A 450 2.42 -0.39 1.07
C GLU A 450 3.54 -1.35 1.49
N PHE A 451 3.40 -2.63 1.12
CA PHE A 451 4.43 -3.63 1.40
C PHE A 451 5.69 -3.45 0.55
N VAL A 452 5.60 -2.96 -0.69
CA VAL A 452 6.79 -2.61 -1.48
C VAL A 452 7.64 -1.57 -0.77
N ALA A 453 7.02 -0.59 -0.10
CA ALA A 453 7.72 0.42 0.70
C ALA A 453 8.22 -0.10 2.06
N LEU A 454 7.46 -0.99 2.72
CA LEU A 454 7.81 -1.52 4.04
C LEU A 454 8.87 -2.63 3.99
N LEU A 455 8.83 -3.49 2.95
CA LEU A 455 9.62 -4.70 2.84
C LEU A 455 11.13 -4.50 3.03
N PRO A 456 11.79 -3.46 2.49
CA PRO A 456 13.22 -3.23 2.71
C PRO A 456 13.61 -3.13 4.19
N SER A 457 12.70 -2.69 5.06
CA SER A 457 12.95 -2.57 6.50
C SER A 457 12.73 -3.87 7.28
N LEU A 458 12.07 -4.85 6.65
CA LEU A 458 11.82 -6.18 7.24
C LEU A 458 12.92 -7.18 6.91
N VAL A 459 13.84 -6.85 6.01
CA VAL A 459 14.86 -7.77 5.47
C VAL A 459 16.25 -7.35 5.97
N ASP A 460 16.95 -8.29 6.57
CA ASP A 460 18.37 -8.21 6.90
C ASP A 460 19.07 -9.55 6.64
N THR A 461 20.34 -9.67 7.00
CA THR A 461 21.13 -10.89 6.79
C THR A 461 20.52 -12.12 7.46
N ASP A 462 19.85 -11.94 8.60
CA ASP A 462 19.33 -13.03 9.42
C ASP A 462 17.95 -13.48 8.95
N THR A 463 17.16 -12.55 8.40
CA THR A 463 15.76 -12.80 7.99
C THR A 463 15.57 -13.00 6.49
N ALA A 464 16.54 -12.62 5.65
CA ALA A 464 16.37 -12.60 4.19
C ALA A 464 15.93 -13.95 3.59
N VAL A 465 16.53 -15.05 4.04
CA VAL A 465 16.17 -16.40 3.56
C VAL A 465 14.74 -16.75 3.95
N GLU A 466 14.35 -16.50 5.20
CA GLU A 466 13.00 -16.79 5.71
C GLU A 466 11.93 -15.94 5.02
N VAL A 467 12.24 -14.65 4.79
CA VAL A 467 11.36 -13.72 4.06
C VAL A 467 11.17 -14.17 2.61
N LEU A 468 12.23 -14.59 1.91
CA LEU A 468 12.13 -15.07 0.53
C LEU A 468 11.24 -16.31 0.43
N HIS A 469 11.40 -17.29 1.34
CA HIS A 469 10.48 -18.43 1.42
C HIS A 469 9.03 -17.97 1.63
N ALA A 470 8.81 -17.10 2.61
CA ALA A 470 7.46 -16.62 2.94
C ALA A 470 6.80 -15.84 1.79
N LEU A 471 7.56 -15.05 1.01
CA LEU A 471 7.08 -14.37 -0.19
C LEU A 471 6.63 -15.37 -1.28
N LEU A 472 7.43 -16.42 -1.52
CA LEU A 472 7.11 -17.47 -2.49
C LEU A 472 5.90 -18.32 -2.06
N ASP A 473 5.69 -18.45 -0.75
CA ASP A 473 4.59 -19.21 -0.15
C ASP A 473 3.36 -18.35 0.21
N LEU A 474 3.34 -17.06 -0.13
CA LEU A 474 2.21 -16.15 0.10
C LEU A 474 0.86 -16.72 -0.37
N PRO A 475 0.74 -17.33 -1.56
CA PRO A 475 -0.53 -17.94 -1.99
C PRO A 475 -0.94 -19.13 -1.12
N CYS A 476 0.04 -19.93 -0.67
CA CYS A 476 -0.20 -21.04 0.25
C CYS A 476 -0.63 -20.53 1.64
N LEU A 477 -0.01 -19.45 2.12
CA LEU A 477 -0.41 -18.75 3.34
C LEU A 477 -1.86 -18.25 3.25
N THR A 478 -2.25 -17.64 2.13
CA THR A 478 -3.64 -17.22 1.92
C THR A 478 -4.62 -18.40 2.00
N ALA A 479 -4.27 -19.54 1.40
CA ALA A 479 -5.09 -20.76 1.50
C ALA A 479 -5.17 -21.30 2.94
N ALA A 480 -4.06 -21.28 3.67
CA ALA A 480 -4.02 -21.68 5.07
C ALA A 480 -4.88 -20.77 5.98
N LEU A 481 -4.86 -19.45 5.75
CA LEU A 481 -5.70 -18.49 6.47
C LEU A 481 -7.19 -18.70 6.17
N ASP A 482 -7.53 -19.05 4.93
CA ASP A 482 -8.92 -19.36 4.55
C ASP A 482 -9.42 -20.62 5.28
N LEU A 483 -8.57 -21.66 5.35
CA LEU A 483 -8.85 -22.85 6.14
C LEU A 483 -9.00 -22.54 7.64
N GLN A 484 -8.11 -21.73 8.21
CA GLN A 484 -8.15 -21.32 9.61
C GLN A 484 -9.47 -20.61 9.96
N LEU A 485 -9.94 -19.69 9.11
CA LEU A 485 -11.20 -18.99 9.32
C LEU A 485 -12.43 -19.90 9.20
N ARG A 486 -12.40 -20.88 8.29
CA ARG A 486 -13.48 -21.87 8.16
C ARG A 486 -13.58 -22.80 9.38
N LEU A 487 -12.45 -23.10 10.01
CA LEU A 487 -12.38 -23.90 11.23
C LEU A 487 -12.78 -23.11 12.49
N SER A 488 -12.70 -21.78 12.46
CA SER A 488 -13.04 -20.93 13.60
C SER A 488 -14.56 -20.78 13.79
N PRO A 489 -15.13 -21.14 14.94
CA PRO A 489 -16.57 -21.04 15.19
C PRO A 489 -17.08 -19.59 15.37
N ALA A 490 -16.18 -18.60 15.57
CA ALA A 490 -16.48 -17.37 16.30
C ALA A 490 -16.39 -16.05 15.51
N THR A 491 -16.43 -16.04 14.17
CA THR A 491 -16.44 -14.78 13.41
C THR A 491 -17.88 -14.29 13.16
N SER A 492 -18.24 -13.15 13.78
CA SER A 492 -19.54 -12.49 13.55
C SER A 492 -19.68 -11.93 12.13
N GLU A 493 -18.57 -11.70 11.44
CA GLU A 493 -18.48 -11.25 10.06
C GLU A 493 -17.77 -12.32 9.23
N ARG A 494 -18.50 -13.39 8.88
CA ARG A 494 -17.95 -14.41 7.97
C ARG A 494 -17.83 -13.82 6.55
N PRO A 495 -16.67 -13.96 5.90
CA PRO A 495 -16.57 -13.70 4.47
C PRO A 495 -17.61 -14.52 3.71
N LEU A 496 -18.18 -13.97 2.63
CA LEU A 496 -19.02 -14.73 1.73
C LEU A 496 -18.13 -15.78 1.04
N TRP A 497 -18.19 -17.02 1.52
CA TRP A 497 -17.50 -18.14 0.90
C TRP A 497 -18.25 -18.59 -0.35
N ASP A 498 -17.50 -18.99 -1.37
CA ASP A 498 -18.07 -19.65 -2.53
C ASP A 498 -18.61 -21.04 -2.10
N PRO A 499 -19.94 -21.27 -2.19
CA PRO A 499 -20.54 -22.53 -1.80
C PRO A 499 -20.19 -23.70 -2.74
N SER A 500 -19.62 -23.42 -3.92
CA SER A 500 -19.22 -24.45 -4.89
C SER A 500 -17.90 -25.16 -4.56
N LEU A 501 -17.09 -24.58 -3.65
CA LEU A 501 -15.79 -25.09 -3.25
C LEU A 501 -15.90 -26.27 -2.27
N LYS A 502 -15.57 -27.48 -2.74
CA LYS A 502 -15.52 -28.71 -1.94
C LYS A 502 -14.18 -28.85 -1.23
N ILE A 503 -14.15 -28.61 0.08
CA ILE A 503 -12.95 -28.67 0.94
C ILE A 503 -12.98 -29.80 2.04
N PRO A 504 -13.83 -30.86 2.01
CA PRO A 504 -13.85 -31.85 3.09
C PRO A 504 -12.49 -32.47 3.43
N SER A 505 -11.69 -32.79 2.42
CA SER A 505 -10.38 -33.43 2.58
C SER A 505 -9.36 -32.55 3.32
N CYS A 506 -9.38 -31.23 3.12
CA CYS A 506 -8.48 -30.31 3.83
C CYS A 506 -8.87 -30.19 5.31
N LEU A 507 -10.18 -30.22 5.61
CA LEU A 507 -10.68 -30.16 6.99
C LEU A 507 -10.35 -31.44 7.76
N GLU A 508 -10.48 -32.60 7.14
CA GLU A 508 -10.12 -33.88 7.75
C GLU A 508 -8.62 -34.01 7.98
N ALA A 509 -7.80 -33.68 6.98
CA ALA A 509 -6.34 -33.74 7.08
C ALA A 509 -5.74 -32.71 8.05
N SER A 510 -6.45 -31.60 8.34
CA SER A 510 -6.02 -30.63 9.36
C SER A 510 -5.95 -31.23 10.78
N ARG A 511 -6.51 -32.44 10.99
CA ARG A 511 -6.46 -33.17 12.26
C ARG A 511 -5.21 -34.03 12.41
N ASP A 512 -4.44 -34.25 11.35
CA ASP A 512 -3.21 -35.04 11.40
C ASP A 512 -2.05 -34.19 11.98
N PRO A 513 -1.32 -34.70 12.99
CA PRO A 513 -0.23 -33.99 13.67
C PRO A 513 0.85 -33.44 12.74
N GLN A 514 1.20 -34.14 11.65
CA GLN A 514 2.25 -33.68 10.73
C GLN A 514 1.82 -32.41 10.00
N PHE A 515 0.57 -32.38 9.52
CA PHE A 515 0.02 -31.19 8.86
C PHE A 515 -0.22 -30.05 9.85
N GLN A 516 -0.60 -30.35 11.09
CA GLN A 516 -0.72 -29.34 12.13
C GLN A 516 0.61 -28.65 12.40
N GLY A 517 1.72 -29.38 12.48
CA GLY A 517 3.05 -28.80 12.65
C GLY A 517 3.42 -27.84 11.50
N LEU A 518 3.21 -28.27 10.26
CA LEU A 518 3.47 -27.43 9.07
C LEU A 518 2.54 -26.22 9.00
N LEU A 519 1.27 -26.37 9.37
CA LEU A 519 0.31 -25.29 9.41
C LEU A 519 0.65 -24.27 10.51
N GLN A 520 1.07 -24.73 11.69
CA GLN A 520 1.55 -23.88 12.77
C GLN A 520 2.82 -23.12 12.38
N TYR A 521 3.74 -23.78 11.68
CA TYR A 521 4.91 -23.11 11.12
C TYR A 521 4.49 -22.02 10.14
N LEU A 522 3.63 -22.30 9.16
CA LEU A 522 3.18 -21.31 8.17
C LEU A 522 2.39 -20.16 8.81
N LEU A 523 1.59 -20.45 9.84
CA LEU A 523 0.77 -19.49 10.58
C LEU A 523 1.49 -18.91 11.82
N ARG A 524 2.82 -19.06 11.93
CA ARG A 524 3.59 -18.53 13.07
C ARG A 524 3.41 -17.02 13.23
N ALA A 525 3.62 -16.56 14.46
CA ALA A 525 3.50 -15.13 14.77
C ALA A 525 4.79 -14.36 14.50
N THR A 526 5.93 -15.02 14.67
CA THR A 526 7.25 -14.42 14.57
C THR A 526 8.18 -15.29 13.75
N ALA A 527 9.22 -14.68 13.20
CA ALA A 527 10.33 -15.34 12.55
C ALA A 527 10.92 -16.40 13.48
N SER A 528 11.20 -17.58 12.94
CA SER A 528 11.75 -18.70 13.71
C SER A 528 13.23 -18.93 13.44
N GLY A 529 13.80 -18.33 12.38
CA GLY A 529 15.15 -18.61 11.92
C GLY A 529 15.30 -20.01 11.30
N THR A 530 14.19 -20.74 11.10
CA THR A 530 14.16 -22.08 10.53
C THR A 530 13.27 -22.10 9.29
N THR A 531 13.60 -22.98 8.35
CA THR A 531 12.86 -23.15 7.10
C THR A 531 12.29 -24.57 6.99
N GLU A 532 10.98 -24.71 6.84
CA GLU A 532 10.30 -25.99 6.66
C GLU A 532 9.92 -26.23 5.19
N ARG A 533 9.92 -27.50 4.77
CA ARG A 533 9.51 -27.88 3.41
C ARG A 533 7.99 -28.05 3.32
N LEU A 534 7.32 -27.07 2.69
CA LEU A 534 5.85 -27.02 2.60
C LEU A 534 5.21 -27.88 1.50
N GLY A 535 5.99 -28.69 0.76
CA GLY A 535 5.48 -29.55 -0.32
C GLY A 535 4.29 -30.46 0.06
N PRO A 536 4.25 -31.10 1.24
CA PRO A 536 3.06 -31.81 1.70
C PRO A 536 1.83 -30.90 1.87
N LEU A 537 2.04 -29.69 2.41
CA LEU A 537 0.98 -28.70 2.62
C LEU A 537 0.44 -28.16 1.29
N HIS A 538 1.30 -27.99 0.28
CA HIS A 538 0.89 -27.56 -1.06
C HIS A 538 -0.12 -28.52 -1.68
N ARG A 539 0.17 -29.82 -1.63
CA ARG A 539 -0.73 -30.87 -2.13
C ARG A 539 -2.06 -30.87 -1.38
N LEU A 540 -2.03 -30.63 -0.07
CA LEU A 540 -3.23 -30.62 0.75
C LEU A 540 -4.11 -29.40 0.48
N LEU A 541 -3.53 -28.21 0.38
CA LEU A 541 -4.25 -26.94 0.20
C LEU A 541 -4.59 -26.66 -1.27
N GLN A 542 -4.15 -27.49 -2.21
CA GLN A 542 -4.40 -27.35 -3.64
C GLN A 542 -5.87 -27.06 -4.03
N PRO A 543 -6.90 -27.65 -3.38
CA PRO A 543 -8.30 -27.32 -3.68
C PRO A 543 -8.66 -25.84 -3.47
N LEU A 544 -7.91 -25.11 -2.65
CA LEU A 544 -8.10 -23.68 -2.38
C LEU A 544 -7.35 -22.78 -3.38
N ALA A 545 -6.53 -23.33 -4.28
CA ALA A 545 -5.73 -22.54 -5.23
C ALA A 545 -6.57 -21.70 -6.20
N SER A 546 -7.80 -22.12 -6.49
CA SER A 546 -8.74 -21.40 -7.35
C SER A 546 -9.53 -20.30 -6.63
N CYS A 547 -9.42 -20.19 -5.30
CA CYS A 547 -10.09 -19.13 -4.55
C CYS A 547 -9.62 -17.76 -5.05
N ALA A 548 -10.56 -16.85 -5.33
CA ALA A 548 -10.26 -15.52 -5.88
C ALA A 548 -9.20 -14.77 -5.05
N ARG A 549 -9.23 -14.89 -3.72
CA ARG A 549 -8.26 -14.28 -2.81
C ARG A 549 -6.85 -14.85 -2.99
N VAL A 550 -6.71 -16.16 -3.20
CA VAL A 550 -5.42 -16.82 -3.44
C VAL A 550 -4.84 -16.37 -4.78
N VAL A 551 -5.68 -16.30 -5.81
CA VAL A 551 -5.29 -15.79 -7.14
C VAL A 551 -4.85 -14.31 -7.06
N GLN A 552 -5.60 -13.46 -6.36
CA GLN A 552 -5.26 -12.05 -6.15
C GLN A 552 -3.98 -11.85 -5.33
N CYS A 553 -3.74 -12.68 -4.32
CA CYS A 553 -2.49 -12.69 -3.57
C CYS A 553 -1.31 -13.09 -4.47
N ALA A 554 -1.46 -14.14 -5.26
CA ALA A 554 -0.43 -14.63 -6.18
C ALA A 554 0.01 -13.56 -7.20
N GLN A 555 -0.89 -12.68 -7.63
CA GLN A 555 -0.57 -11.57 -8.54
C GLN A 555 0.36 -10.50 -7.92
N ALA A 556 0.38 -10.36 -6.58
CA ALA A 556 1.23 -9.38 -5.90
C ALA A 556 2.69 -9.86 -5.75
N VAL A 557 2.91 -11.17 -5.70
CA VAL A 557 4.22 -11.78 -5.38
C VAL A 557 5.33 -11.34 -6.33
N PRO A 558 5.18 -11.32 -7.67
CA PRO A 558 6.27 -10.89 -8.57
C PRO A 558 6.80 -9.49 -8.19
N THR A 559 5.91 -8.52 -7.96
CA THR A 559 6.27 -7.16 -7.57
C THR A 559 7.01 -7.12 -6.23
N LEU A 560 6.60 -7.96 -5.27
CA LEU A 560 7.23 -8.05 -3.95
C LEU A 560 8.61 -8.71 -4.03
N LEU A 561 8.79 -9.71 -4.90
CA LEU A 561 10.10 -10.32 -5.15
C LEU A 561 11.07 -9.29 -5.77
N GLU A 562 10.58 -8.43 -6.68
CA GLU A 562 11.41 -7.35 -7.24
C GLU A 562 11.87 -6.37 -6.14
N ALA A 563 10.96 -5.99 -5.23
CA ALA A 563 11.28 -5.12 -4.10
C ALA A 563 12.26 -5.81 -3.12
N PHE A 564 12.04 -7.09 -2.82
CA PHE A 564 12.94 -7.90 -1.98
C PHE A 564 14.36 -7.92 -2.55
N PHE A 565 14.52 -8.28 -3.82
CA PHE A 565 15.85 -8.36 -4.42
C PHE A 565 16.52 -6.99 -4.58
N SER A 566 15.73 -5.93 -4.81
CA SER A 566 16.24 -4.56 -4.84
C SER A 566 16.76 -4.10 -3.47
N ALA A 567 16.22 -4.64 -2.37
CA ALA A 567 16.70 -4.36 -1.02
C ALA A 567 17.89 -5.24 -0.64
N VAL A 568 17.78 -6.57 -0.80
CA VAL A 568 18.81 -7.52 -0.32
C VAL A 568 20.15 -7.35 -1.03
N THR A 569 20.14 -6.98 -2.31
CA THR A 569 21.37 -6.76 -3.09
C THR A 569 22.20 -5.56 -2.61
N GLN A 570 21.64 -4.69 -1.76
CA GLN A 570 22.36 -3.55 -1.19
C GLN A 570 23.33 -3.95 -0.08
N PHE A 571 23.08 -5.08 0.59
CA PHE A 571 23.87 -5.52 1.76
C PHE A 571 24.26 -7.00 1.74
N ALA A 572 23.81 -7.79 0.77
CA ALA A 572 24.13 -9.21 0.69
C ALA A 572 25.64 -9.44 0.51
N ASP A 573 26.22 -10.22 1.42
CA ASP A 573 27.58 -10.72 1.29
C ASP A 573 27.64 -11.97 0.39
N GLY A 574 28.83 -12.50 0.16
CA GLY A 574 29.01 -13.69 -0.69
C GLY A 574 28.26 -14.91 -0.16
N ALA A 575 28.21 -15.10 1.16
CA ALA A 575 27.54 -16.22 1.80
C ALA A 575 26.01 -16.15 1.62
N LEU A 576 25.40 -15.00 1.88
CA LEU A 576 23.97 -14.78 1.67
C LEU A 576 23.61 -14.86 0.19
N THR A 577 24.42 -14.26 -0.69
CA THR A 577 24.21 -14.33 -2.15
C THR A 577 24.18 -15.78 -2.64
N LYS A 578 25.09 -16.62 -2.12
CA LYS A 578 25.13 -18.06 -2.41
C LYS A 578 23.86 -18.79 -1.92
N GLN A 579 23.43 -18.52 -0.69
CA GLN A 579 22.21 -19.11 -0.13
C GLN A 579 20.95 -18.71 -0.94
N LEU A 580 20.84 -17.44 -1.33
CA LEU A 580 19.73 -16.96 -2.16
C LEU A 580 19.73 -17.62 -3.54
N ALA A 581 20.90 -17.72 -4.19
CA ALA A 581 21.01 -18.37 -5.49
C ALA A 581 20.61 -19.85 -5.44
N LEU A 582 21.02 -20.58 -4.40
CA LEU A 582 20.58 -21.96 -4.15
C LEU A 582 19.07 -22.05 -3.97
N LEU A 583 18.50 -21.17 -3.14
CA LEU A 583 17.06 -21.15 -2.88
C LEU A 583 16.25 -20.90 -4.16
N LEU A 584 16.72 -20.01 -5.05
CA LEU A 584 16.08 -19.78 -6.35
C LEU A 584 15.99 -21.05 -7.20
N LEU A 585 17.01 -21.91 -7.17
CA LEU A 585 17.04 -23.19 -7.89
C LEU A 585 16.13 -24.23 -7.22
N GLU A 586 16.17 -24.34 -5.88
CA GLU A 586 15.35 -25.31 -5.15
C GLU A 586 13.86 -24.99 -5.24
N ARG A 587 13.51 -23.71 -5.22
CA ARG A 587 12.12 -23.25 -5.15
C ARG A 587 11.44 -23.12 -6.49
N SER A 588 12.15 -23.09 -7.61
CA SER A 588 11.51 -23.14 -8.95
C SER A 588 10.65 -24.39 -9.16
N ASP A 589 10.93 -25.44 -8.39
CA ASP A 589 10.28 -26.74 -8.56
C ASP A 589 9.17 -26.96 -7.53
N SER A 590 9.05 -26.05 -6.57
CA SER A 590 8.32 -26.24 -5.33
C SER A 590 7.36 -25.08 -5.03
N LEU A 591 6.80 -24.46 -6.06
CA LEU A 591 5.80 -23.40 -5.91
C LEU A 591 4.39 -23.97 -5.67
N PHE A 592 3.56 -23.21 -4.96
CA PHE A 592 2.14 -23.52 -4.82
C PHE A 592 1.42 -23.30 -6.17
N GLN A 593 0.65 -24.30 -6.62
CA GLN A 593 0.17 -24.35 -8.00
C GLN A 593 -1.09 -23.50 -8.18
N VAL A 594 -0.90 -22.26 -8.63
CA VAL A 594 -1.95 -21.29 -8.96
C VAL A 594 -1.83 -20.91 -10.45
N PRO A 595 -2.94 -20.77 -11.19
CA PRO A 595 -2.88 -20.40 -12.61
C PRO A 595 -2.03 -19.15 -12.87
N GLN A 596 -1.12 -19.23 -13.85
CA GLN A 596 -0.17 -18.17 -14.25
C GLN A 596 0.88 -17.75 -13.20
N TYR A 597 0.75 -18.16 -11.95
CA TYR A 597 1.68 -17.78 -10.87
C TYR A 597 3.11 -18.26 -11.14
N GLU A 598 3.28 -19.54 -11.46
CA GLU A 598 4.58 -20.16 -11.73
C GLU A 598 5.33 -19.44 -12.86
N ALA A 599 4.65 -19.14 -13.97
CA ALA A 599 5.26 -18.46 -15.12
C ALA A 599 5.76 -17.05 -14.77
N HIS A 600 4.98 -16.28 -13.99
CA HIS A 600 5.37 -14.94 -13.57
C HIS A 600 6.52 -14.97 -12.56
N VAL A 601 6.48 -15.89 -11.59
CA VAL A 601 7.55 -16.07 -10.60
C VAL A 601 8.84 -16.51 -11.30
N HIS A 602 8.79 -17.52 -12.18
CA HIS A 602 9.96 -17.99 -12.94
C HIS A 602 10.63 -16.88 -13.72
N ARG A 603 9.87 -15.93 -14.29
CA ARG A 603 10.44 -14.77 -14.97
C ARG A 603 11.26 -13.87 -14.04
N VAL A 604 10.76 -13.63 -12.83
CA VAL A 604 11.47 -12.84 -11.81
C VAL A 604 12.68 -13.61 -11.30
N LEU A 605 12.50 -14.88 -10.87
CA LEU A 605 13.60 -15.70 -10.36
C LEU A 605 14.72 -15.86 -11.38
N SER A 606 14.39 -16.04 -12.66
CA SER A 606 15.37 -16.17 -13.72
C SER A 606 16.19 -14.89 -13.91
N SER A 607 15.53 -13.73 -13.94
CA SER A 607 16.21 -12.44 -14.03
C SER A 607 17.06 -12.16 -12.79
N ARG A 608 16.61 -12.55 -11.60
CA ARG A 608 17.31 -12.29 -10.34
C ARG A 608 18.48 -13.25 -10.12
N PHE A 609 18.37 -14.49 -10.55
CA PHE A 609 19.50 -15.42 -10.60
C PHE A 609 20.66 -14.85 -11.43
N LEU A 610 20.37 -14.32 -12.63
CA LEU A 610 21.39 -13.66 -13.45
C LEU A 610 22.01 -12.44 -12.78
N ALA A 611 21.20 -11.62 -12.10
CA ALA A 611 21.69 -10.46 -11.37
C ALA A 611 22.62 -10.86 -10.21
N LEU A 612 22.30 -11.93 -9.48
CA LEU A 612 23.18 -12.47 -8.43
C LEU A 612 24.50 -12.99 -9.02
N CYS A 613 24.46 -13.72 -10.14
CA CYS A 613 25.68 -14.17 -10.82
C CYS A 613 26.51 -13.00 -11.37
N ALA A 614 25.89 -11.92 -11.84
CA ALA A 614 26.61 -10.72 -12.27
C ALA A 614 27.29 -10.00 -11.10
N LEU A 615 26.63 -9.97 -9.93
CA LEU A 615 27.19 -9.39 -8.71
C LEU A 615 28.31 -10.26 -8.12
N HIS A 616 28.18 -11.60 -8.20
CA HIS A 616 29.15 -12.56 -7.69
C HIS A 616 29.42 -13.69 -8.70
N PRO A 617 30.28 -13.47 -9.72
CA PRO A 617 30.54 -14.46 -10.79
C PRO A 617 31.04 -15.82 -10.30
N SER A 618 31.74 -15.87 -9.17
CA SER A 618 32.22 -17.10 -8.52
C SER A 618 31.09 -18.06 -8.12
N LEU A 619 29.84 -17.59 -8.00
CA LEU A 619 28.67 -18.44 -7.71
C LEU A 619 28.59 -19.66 -8.63
N VAL A 620 28.91 -19.50 -9.92
CA VAL A 620 28.80 -20.60 -10.90
C VAL A 620 29.76 -21.74 -10.59
N VAL A 621 30.95 -21.42 -10.07
CA VAL A 621 31.95 -22.43 -9.65
C VAL A 621 31.61 -22.98 -8.27
N GLU A 622 31.13 -22.13 -7.35
CA GLU A 622 30.78 -22.54 -5.99
C GLU A 622 29.55 -23.44 -5.90
N LEU A 623 28.59 -23.25 -6.80
CA LEU A 623 27.34 -24.01 -6.90
C LEU A 623 27.40 -25.08 -8.00
N ALA A 624 28.61 -25.48 -8.42
CA ALA A 624 28.76 -26.33 -9.59
C ALA A 624 27.96 -27.64 -9.49
N LYS A 625 27.89 -28.24 -8.29
CA LYS A 625 27.17 -29.48 -8.06
C LYS A 625 25.66 -29.27 -8.23
N GLU A 626 25.11 -28.26 -7.57
CA GLU A 626 23.69 -27.95 -7.54
C GLU A 626 23.19 -27.47 -8.91
N LEU A 627 24.01 -26.73 -9.65
CA LEU A 627 23.73 -26.34 -11.03
C LEU A 627 23.74 -27.56 -11.99
N LEU A 628 24.66 -28.51 -11.81
CA LEU A 628 24.67 -29.76 -12.58
C LEU A 628 23.43 -30.61 -12.28
N GLU A 629 23.05 -30.73 -11.01
CA GLU A 629 21.83 -31.44 -10.59
C GLU A 629 20.58 -30.78 -11.17
N PHE A 630 20.51 -29.44 -11.14
CA PHE A 630 19.41 -28.67 -11.70
C PHE A 630 19.27 -28.87 -13.22
N VAL A 631 20.38 -28.74 -13.96
CA VAL A 631 20.40 -28.90 -15.42
C VAL A 631 20.11 -30.37 -15.81
N GLY A 632 20.62 -31.33 -15.05
CA GLY A 632 20.41 -32.77 -15.30
C GLY A 632 19.00 -33.27 -14.94
N SER A 633 18.18 -32.47 -14.25
CA SER A 633 16.80 -32.81 -13.91
C SER A 633 15.87 -32.59 -15.10
N VAL A 634 15.70 -33.65 -15.89
CA VAL A 634 14.88 -33.71 -17.12
C VAL A 634 13.39 -33.42 -16.89
N SER A 635 12.88 -33.63 -15.67
CA SER A 635 11.45 -33.74 -15.38
C SER A 635 10.65 -32.42 -15.40
N GLY A 636 11.24 -31.27 -15.80
CA GLY A 636 10.62 -29.95 -15.63
C GLY A 636 10.83 -28.91 -16.73
N ILE A 637 11.38 -29.26 -17.90
CA ILE A 637 11.72 -28.29 -18.97
C ILE A 637 10.48 -27.47 -19.43
N GLN A 638 9.27 -28.02 -19.28
CA GLN A 638 8.02 -27.49 -19.83
C GLN A 638 7.42 -26.29 -19.06
N GLY A 639 7.85 -26.03 -17.82
CA GLY A 639 7.46 -24.85 -17.03
C GLY A 639 8.63 -23.91 -16.67
N ARG A 640 9.86 -24.40 -16.82
CA ARG A 640 11.10 -23.75 -16.32
C ARG A 640 11.96 -23.13 -17.41
N GLY A 641 11.47 -23.03 -18.65
CA GLY A 641 12.27 -22.60 -19.79
C GLY A 641 13.07 -21.31 -19.53
N ALA A 642 12.47 -20.32 -18.85
CA ALA A 642 13.16 -19.07 -18.49
C ALA A 642 14.28 -19.27 -17.45
N MET A 643 14.04 -20.07 -16.41
CA MET A 643 15.03 -20.37 -15.38
C MET A 643 16.18 -21.21 -15.94
N LEU A 644 15.86 -22.27 -16.69
CA LEU A 644 16.85 -23.10 -17.36
C LEU A 644 17.71 -22.28 -18.32
N ALA A 645 17.11 -21.46 -19.18
CA ALA A 645 17.86 -20.59 -20.09
C ALA A 645 18.80 -19.65 -19.31
N SER A 646 18.35 -19.10 -18.18
CA SER A 646 19.17 -18.20 -17.35
C SER A 646 20.33 -18.93 -16.69
N VAL A 647 20.10 -20.12 -16.13
CA VAL A 647 21.16 -20.96 -15.55
C VAL A 647 22.19 -21.35 -16.60
N VAL A 648 21.74 -21.85 -17.75
CA VAL A 648 22.59 -22.22 -18.87
C VAL A 648 23.41 -21.02 -19.37
N TRP A 649 22.77 -19.86 -19.52
CA TRP A 649 23.46 -18.63 -19.91
C TRP A 649 24.53 -18.23 -18.89
N ALA A 650 24.23 -18.28 -17.58
CA ALA A 650 25.18 -17.94 -16.53
C ALA A 650 26.40 -18.89 -16.51
N ILE A 651 26.18 -20.19 -16.73
CA ILE A 651 27.26 -21.17 -16.91
C ILE A 651 28.13 -20.77 -18.11
N GLY A 652 27.49 -20.47 -19.24
CA GLY A 652 28.17 -20.01 -20.45
C GLY A 652 28.98 -18.74 -20.23
N GLU A 653 28.51 -17.81 -19.41
CA GLU A 653 29.16 -16.52 -19.17
C GLU A 653 30.30 -16.62 -18.15
N TYR A 654 30.04 -17.19 -16.98
CA TYR A 654 30.93 -17.07 -15.80
C TYR A 654 31.80 -18.30 -15.53
N LEU A 655 31.55 -19.47 -16.14
CA LEU A 655 32.40 -20.67 -15.95
C LEU A 655 33.75 -20.52 -16.69
N SER A 656 34.64 -19.70 -16.16
CA SER A 656 35.94 -19.36 -16.73
C SER A 656 36.97 -19.06 -15.63
N VAL A 657 38.24 -19.39 -15.91
CA VAL A 657 39.38 -19.06 -15.04
C VAL A 657 39.54 -17.53 -14.86
N SER A 658 39.05 -16.74 -15.82
CA SER A 658 39.05 -15.27 -15.76
C SER A 658 38.20 -14.73 -14.60
N TRP A 659 37.14 -15.44 -14.21
CA TRP A 659 36.20 -15.02 -13.17
C TRP A 659 36.48 -15.70 -11.83
N ASP A 660 36.88 -16.98 -11.83
CA ASP A 660 37.28 -17.70 -10.62
C ASP A 660 38.46 -18.65 -10.93
N ARG A 661 39.56 -18.49 -10.19
CA ARG A 661 40.79 -19.29 -10.34
C ARG A 661 40.59 -20.77 -10.00
N ARG A 662 39.53 -21.12 -9.27
CA ARG A 662 39.17 -22.51 -8.93
C ARG A 662 38.53 -23.25 -10.11
N CYS A 663 38.17 -22.56 -11.18
CA CYS A 663 37.59 -23.18 -12.38
C CYS A 663 38.62 -24.12 -13.04
N THR A 664 38.22 -25.37 -13.26
CA THR A 664 39.08 -26.40 -13.87
C THR A 664 38.53 -26.88 -15.20
N VAL A 665 39.40 -27.40 -16.06
CA VAL A 665 38.99 -28.01 -17.34
C VAL A 665 38.04 -29.19 -17.13
N GLU A 666 38.23 -29.97 -16.06
CA GLU A 666 37.34 -31.07 -15.69
C GLU A 666 35.91 -30.58 -15.38
N GLN A 667 35.76 -29.46 -14.67
CA GLN A 667 34.44 -28.85 -14.42
C GLN A 667 33.78 -28.40 -15.72
N ILE A 668 34.54 -27.76 -16.63
CA ILE A 668 34.03 -27.35 -17.94
C ILE A 668 33.52 -28.56 -18.73
N ASN A 669 34.27 -29.66 -18.75
CA ASN A 669 33.88 -30.89 -19.43
C ASN A 669 32.60 -31.51 -18.83
N ARG A 670 32.46 -31.53 -17.49
CA ARG A 670 31.23 -32.03 -16.83
C ARG A 670 29.99 -31.22 -17.18
N PHE A 671 30.09 -29.89 -17.14
CA PHE A 671 28.99 -29.01 -17.55
C PHE A 671 28.66 -29.19 -19.03
N PHE A 672 29.68 -29.31 -19.88
CA PHE A 672 29.49 -29.56 -21.29
C PHE A 672 28.69 -30.84 -21.54
N GLU A 673 29.07 -31.95 -20.91
CA GLU A 673 28.39 -33.25 -21.07
C GLU A 673 26.94 -33.20 -20.60
N ALA A 674 26.67 -32.58 -19.46
CA ALA A 674 25.31 -32.40 -18.96
C ALA A 674 24.46 -31.56 -19.92
N LEU A 675 24.97 -30.42 -20.40
CA LEU A 675 24.26 -29.54 -21.32
C LEU A 675 24.08 -30.17 -22.71
N GLU A 676 25.04 -30.97 -23.16
CA GLU A 676 24.97 -31.73 -24.41
C GLU A 676 23.84 -32.76 -24.34
N ALA A 677 23.72 -33.48 -23.22
CA ALA A 677 22.62 -34.42 -22.97
C ALA A 677 21.25 -33.72 -22.99
N VAL A 678 21.13 -32.56 -22.31
CA VAL A 678 19.90 -31.76 -22.30
C VAL A 678 19.54 -31.26 -23.70
N LEU A 679 20.51 -30.75 -24.46
CA LEU A 679 20.28 -30.29 -25.83
C LEU A 679 19.83 -31.45 -26.73
N PHE A 680 20.46 -32.62 -26.59
CA PHE A 680 20.06 -33.82 -27.33
C PHE A 680 18.62 -34.22 -27.02
N GLU A 681 18.25 -34.28 -25.74
CA GLU A 681 16.90 -34.64 -25.32
C GLU A 681 15.83 -33.67 -25.82
N VAL A 682 16.08 -32.37 -25.66
CA VAL A 682 15.14 -31.32 -26.11
C VAL A 682 14.94 -31.35 -27.62
N THR A 683 15.99 -31.65 -28.39
CA THR A 683 15.93 -31.62 -29.86
C THR A 683 15.48 -32.95 -30.49
N GLN A 684 15.66 -34.08 -29.80
CA GLN A 684 15.29 -35.42 -30.29
C GLN A 684 13.99 -35.96 -29.70
N SER A 685 13.42 -35.31 -28.68
CA SER A 685 12.12 -35.68 -28.13
C SER A 685 11.04 -35.65 -29.23
N ARG A 686 10.37 -36.79 -29.47
CA ARG A 686 9.28 -36.87 -30.44
C ARG A 686 8.11 -36.01 -29.93
N PRO A 687 7.54 -35.10 -30.75
CA PRO A 687 6.35 -34.36 -30.36
C PRO A 687 5.18 -35.34 -30.18
N SER A 688 4.84 -35.66 -28.95
CA SER A 688 3.61 -36.38 -28.62
C SER A 688 2.44 -35.40 -28.66
N ALA A 689 1.25 -35.87 -29.05
CA ALA A 689 0.04 -35.05 -29.22
C ALA A 689 -0.41 -34.29 -27.95
N ALA A 690 0.19 -34.57 -26.79
CA ALA A 690 -0.08 -33.94 -25.50
C ALA A 690 1.05 -33.03 -24.97
N LEU A 691 2.20 -32.94 -25.64
CA LEU A 691 3.39 -32.19 -25.14
C LEU A 691 3.73 -30.98 -26.03
N PRO A 692 3.78 -29.75 -25.47
CA PRO A 692 4.31 -28.57 -26.18
C PRO A 692 5.82 -28.72 -26.45
N ARG A 693 6.30 -28.19 -27.59
CA ARG A 693 7.74 -28.12 -27.93
C ARG A 693 8.47 -27.15 -27.00
N CYS A 694 9.75 -27.44 -26.71
CA CYS A 694 10.62 -26.55 -25.97
C CYS A 694 10.80 -25.19 -26.70
N PRO A 695 10.83 -24.04 -25.99
CA PRO A 695 11.00 -22.74 -26.64
C PRO A 695 12.32 -22.65 -27.41
N PRO A 696 12.33 -22.06 -28.63
CA PRO A 696 13.54 -21.94 -29.46
C PRO A 696 14.66 -21.16 -28.75
N GLN A 697 14.29 -20.21 -27.88
CA GLN A 697 15.22 -19.44 -27.07
C GLN A 697 16.12 -20.34 -26.21
N VAL A 698 15.56 -21.36 -25.55
CA VAL A 698 16.31 -22.30 -24.71
C VAL A 698 17.34 -23.06 -25.55
N VAL A 699 16.93 -23.52 -26.73
CA VAL A 699 17.80 -24.24 -27.67
C VAL A 699 18.96 -23.35 -28.14
N THR A 700 18.68 -22.09 -28.51
CA THR A 700 19.73 -21.15 -28.93
C THR A 700 20.73 -20.81 -27.82
N VAL A 701 20.25 -20.71 -26.57
CA VAL A 701 21.10 -20.46 -25.39
C VAL A 701 21.97 -21.67 -25.08
N LEU A 702 21.42 -22.88 -25.14
CA LEU A 702 22.19 -24.14 -25.00
C LEU A 702 23.29 -24.24 -26.06
N MET A 703 22.96 -24.04 -27.33
CA MET A 703 23.93 -24.08 -28.43
C MET A 703 25.04 -23.04 -28.26
N THR A 704 24.67 -21.80 -27.90
CA THR A 704 25.64 -20.72 -27.66
C THR A 704 26.54 -21.06 -26.48
N THR A 705 25.99 -21.62 -25.41
CA THR A 705 26.72 -22.01 -24.19
C THR A 705 27.70 -23.14 -24.45
N LEU A 706 27.27 -24.21 -25.14
CA LEU A 706 28.18 -25.30 -25.54
C LEU A 706 29.33 -24.78 -26.41
N THR A 707 29.05 -23.84 -27.31
CA THR A 707 30.06 -23.20 -28.14
C THR A 707 31.05 -22.37 -27.30
N LYS A 708 30.57 -21.62 -26.31
CA LYS A 708 31.42 -20.89 -25.34
C LYS A 708 32.33 -21.85 -24.58
N LEU A 709 31.79 -22.93 -24.03
CA LEU A 709 32.56 -23.93 -23.28
C LEU A 709 33.62 -24.61 -24.17
N ALA A 710 33.27 -24.97 -25.41
CA ALA A 710 34.22 -25.56 -26.36
C ALA A 710 35.32 -24.59 -26.81
N SER A 711 35.04 -23.28 -26.86
CA SER A 711 36.09 -22.28 -27.12
C SER A 711 37.11 -22.18 -25.96
N ARG A 712 36.69 -22.53 -24.73
CA ARG A 712 37.54 -22.58 -23.53
C ARG A 712 38.28 -23.91 -23.36
N SER A 713 37.77 -25.00 -23.94
CA SER A 713 38.35 -26.34 -23.92
C SER A 713 38.32 -26.95 -25.33
N GLN A 714 39.45 -26.87 -26.03
CA GLN A 714 39.54 -27.16 -27.47
C GLN A 714 39.18 -28.61 -27.83
N ASP A 715 39.34 -29.55 -26.89
CA ASP A 715 39.00 -30.97 -27.07
C ASP A 715 37.50 -31.19 -27.33
N LEU A 716 36.65 -30.23 -26.96
CA LEU A 716 35.19 -30.32 -27.12
C LEU A 716 34.68 -29.80 -28.48
N ILE A 717 35.53 -29.09 -29.25
CA ILE A 717 35.14 -28.45 -30.52
C ILE A 717 34.56 -29.45 -31.55
N PRO A 718 35.12 -30.66 -31.76
CA PRO A 718 34.57 -31.63 -32.71
C PRO A 718 33.15 -32.06 -32.34
N ARG A 719 32.87 -32.24 -31.03
CA ARG A 719 31.55 -32.65 -30.52
C ARG A 719 30.50 -31.58 -30.80
N VAL A 720 30.76 -30.32 -30.45
CA VAL A 720 29.82 -29.21 -30.73
C VAL A 720 29.57 -29.03 -32.22
N SER A 721 30.63 -29.12 -33.04
CA SER A 721 30.52 -28.93 -34.48
C SER A 721 29.59 -29.95 -35.13
N LEU A 722 29.60 -31.20 -34.65
CA LEU A 722 28.66 -32.24 -35.09
C LEU A 722 27.22 -31.89 -34.71
N PHE A 723 26.97 -31.44 -33.48
CA PHE A 723 25.64 -31.02 -33.03
C PHE A 723 25.09 -29.84 -33.84
N LEU A 724 25.88 -28.77 -34.00
CA LEU A 724 25.48 -27.59 -34.78
C LEU A 724 25.20 -27.95 -36.26
N SER A 725 25.97 -28.88 -36.83
CA SER A 725 25.76 -29.37 -38.20
C SER A 725 24.42 -30.10 -38.35
N LYS A 726 24.04 -30.93 -37.37
CA LYS A 726 22.72 -31.61 -37.33
C LYS A 726 21.57 -30.61 -37.17
N MET A 727 21.76 -29.55 -36.37
CA MET A 727 20.75 -28.50 -36.17
C MET A 727 20.57 -27.59 -37.40
N ARG A 728 21.61 -27.48 -38.23
CA ARG A 728 21.57 -26.72 -39.50
C ARG A 728 20.77 -27.45 -40.59
N THR A 729 20.78 -28.78 -40.60
CA THR A 729 20.05 -29.57 -41.62
C THR A 729 18.55 -29.54 -41.37
N PRO A 730 17.70 -29.24 -42.38
CA PRO A 730 16.25 -29.29 -42.20
C PRO A 730 15.81 -30.73 -41.91
N ALA A 731 15.13 -30.93 -40.77
CA ALA A 731 14.51 -32.21 -40.46
C ALA A 731 13.38 -32.48 -41.48
N GLN A 732 13.48 -33.58 -42.23
CA GLN A 732 12.40 -34.05 -43.08
C GLN A 732 11.27 -34.59 -42.18
N SER A 733 10.27 -33.76 -41.86
CA SER A 733 9.01 -34.23 -41.27
C SER A 733 7.82 -33.69 -42.08
N PRO A 734 6.89 -34.54 -42.53
CA PRO A 734 5.80 -34.16 -43.41
C PRO A 734 4.57 -33.73 -42.59
N ALA A 735 4.35 -32.43 -42.40
CA ALA A 735 3.03 -31.80 -42.26
C ALA A 735 3.18 -30.29 -42.00
N PRO A 736 2.45 -29.41 -42.71
CA PRO A 736 2.46 -27.98 -42.43
C PRO A 736 1.46 -27.71 -41.30
N SER A 737 1.93 -27.29 -40.13
CA SER A 737 1.05 -26.66 -39.15
C SER A 737 1.73 -25.44 -38.53
N SER A 738 1.00 -24.32 -38.59
CA SER A 738 1.28 -22.98 -38.04
C SER A 738 2.52 -22.22 -38.57
N THR A 739 2.28 -21.01 -39.08
CA THR A 739 3.28 -20.06 -39.60
C THR A 739 4.30 -19.58 -38.56
N SER A 740 3.95 -19.53 -37.27
CA SER A 740 4.89 -19.16 -36.19
C SER A 740 6.00 -20.20 -35.96
N CYS A 741 5.74 -21.46 -36.29
CA CYS A 741 6.66 -22.58 -36.04
C CYS A 741 7.84 -22.61 -37.03
N GLU A 742 7.66 -22.08 -38.24
CA GLU A 742 8.73 -22.02 -39.26
C GLU A 742 9.75 -20.91 -38.97
N GLU A 743 9.31 -19.74 -38.48
CA GLU A 743 10.19 -18.62 -38.11
C GLU A 743 11.11 -19.01 -36.94
N ASP A 744 10.56 -19.64 -35.91
CA ASP A 744 11.29 -20.13 -34.73
C ASP A 744 12.35 -21.17 -35.10
N ALA A 745 12.03 -22.10 -36.01
CA ALA A 745 12.98 -23.08 -36.54
C ALA A 745 14.02 -22.45 -37.49
N GLY A 746 13.67 -21.33 -38.15
CA GLY A 746 14.59 -20.50 -38.92
C GLY A 746 15.67 -19.86 -38.05
N ALA A 747 15.28 -19.25 -36.93
CA ALA A 747 16.20 -18.60 -35.99
C ALA A 747 17.25 -19.58 -35.42
N VAL A 748 16.82 -20.78 -35.04
CA VAL A 748 17.74 -21.84 -34.54
C VAL A 748 18.74 -22.26 -35.61
N ARG A 749 18.30 -22.44 -36.87
CA ARG A 749 19.19 -22.80 -38.00
C ARG A 749 20.20 -21.71 -38.32
N THR A 750 19.76 -20.46 -38.36
CA THR A 750 20.64 -19.30 -38.58
C THR A 750 21.70 -19.23 -37.49
N ARG A 751 21.28 -19.35 -36.22
CA ARG A 751 22.20 -19.36 -35.09
C ARG A 751 23.19 -20.53 -35.12
N ALA A 752 22.76 -21.72 -35.54
CA ALA A 752 23.64 -22.87 -35.72
C ALA A 752 24.74 -22.59 -36.75
N ALA A 753 24.38 -21.98 -37.88
CA ALA A 753 25.32 -21.63 -38.94
C ALA A 753 26.34 -20.56 -38.52
N GLU A 754 25.90 -19.54 -37.77
CA GLU A 754 26.77 -18.52 -37.19
C GLU A 754 27.80 -19.13 -36.25
N LEU A 755 27.35 -19.94 -35.27
CA LEU A 755 28.23 -20.57 -34.28
C LEU A 755 29.22 -21.54 -34.93
N LEU A 756 28.78 -22.32 -35.92
CA LEU A 756 29.65 -23.23 -36.68
C LEU A 756 30.73 -22.46 -37.46
N THR A 757 30.39 -21.27 -37.97
CA THR A 757 31.34 -20.41 -38.68
C THR A 757 32.38 -19.82 -37.72
N LEU A 758 31.95 -19.39 -36.53
CA LEU A 758 32.86 -18.89 -35.50
C LEU A 758 33.84 -19.97 -35.02
N LEU A 759 33.39 -21.20 -34.82
CA LEU A 759 34.23 -22.32 -34.36
C LEU A 759 35.36 -22.71 -35.33
N LYS A 760 35.31 -22.28 -36.60
CA LYS A 760 36.44 -22.45 -37.53
C LYS A 760 37.69 -21.70 -37.08
N MET A 761 37.53 -20.67 -36.25
CA MET A 761 38.62 -19.89 -35.66
C MET A 761 38.44 -19.83 -34.14
N PRO A 762 38.87 -20.86 -33.38
CA PRO A 762 38.56 -21.00 -31.95
C PRO A 762 39.03 -19.82 -31.09
N SER A 763 40.19 -19.24 -31.39
CA SER A 763 40.72 -18.05 -30.72
C SER A 763 39.84 -16.81 -30.93
N VAL A 764 39.32 -16.64 -32.14
CA VAL A 764 38.36 -15.56 -32.47
C VAL A 764 37.01 -15.84 -31.83
N ALA A 765 36.55 -17.10 -31.82
CA ALA A 765 35.31 -17.51 -31.17
C ALA A 765 35.34 -17.20 -29.67
N GLN A 766 36.46 -17.50 -28.98
CA GLN A 766 36.63 -17.15 -27.57
C GLN A 766 36.58 -15.63 -27.35
N PHE A 767 37.22 -14.84 -28.21
CA PHE A 767 37.19 -13.38 -28.10
C PHE A 767 35.80 -12.78 -28.37
N VAL A 768 35.07 -13.30 -29.36
CA VAL A 768 33.74 -12.80 -29.76
C VAL A 768 32.65 -13.25 -28.79
N LEU A 769 32.71 -14.48 -28.29
CA LEU A 769 31.67 -15.05 -27.42
C LEU A 769 31.89 -14.73 -25.94
N THR A 770 33.13 -14.38 -25.57
CA THR A 770 33.54 -14.04 -24.20
C THR A 770 34.49 -12.84 -24.22
N PRO A 771 33.99 -11.64 -24.60
CA PRO A 771 34.80 -10.43 -24.55
C PRO A 771 35.23 -10.13 -23.11
N SER A 772 36.44 -9.59 -22.93
CA SER A 772 36.90 -9.17 -21.60
C SER A 772 36.07 -7.97 -21.10
N THR A 773 36.07 -7.75 -19.79
CA THR A 773 35.38 -6.61 -19.15
C THR A 773 35.86 -5.27 -19.70
N GLU A 774 37.13 -5.16 -20.06
CA GLU A 774 37.73 -3.98 -20.69
C GLU A 774 37.14 -3.73 -22.10
N VAL A 775 37.02 -4.77 -22.94
CA VAL A 775 36.45 -4.66 -24.30
C VAL A 775 34.94 -4.39 -24.27
N SER A 776 34.28 -4.79 -23.20
CA SER A 776 32.84 -4.56 -22.97
C SER A 776 32.51 -3.12 -22.52
N GLU A 777 33.51 -2.27 -22.25
CA GLU A 777 33.27 -0.85 -21.95
C GLU A 777 32.79 -0.08 -23.19
N PRO A 778 31.82 0.85 -23.06
CA PRO A 778 31.32 1.65 -24.18
C PRO A 778 32.38 2.55 -24.82
N ARG A 779 33.57 2.71 -24.23
CA ARG A 779 34.72 3.42 -24.83
C ARG A 779 35.19 2.77 -26.13
N TYR A 780 35.29 1.44 -26.18
CA TYR A 780 35.72 0.71 -27.38
C TYR A 780 34.71 0.77 -28.54
N HIS A 781 33.46 1.13 -28.26
CA HIS A 781 32.41 1.29 -29.27
C HIS A 781 32.15 2.75 -29.69
N ARG A 782 32.66 3.74 -28.94
CA ARG A 782 32.46 5.17 -29.22
C ARG A 782 33.66 5.85 -29.86
N ASP A 783 34.87 5.37 -29.59
CA ASP A 783 36.07 5.97 -30.15
C ASP A 783 36.35 5.39 -31.55
N ALA A 784 36.26 6.26 -32.57
CA ALA A 784 36.42 5.89 -33.98
C ALA A 784 37.82 5.31 -34.29
N ASN A 785 38.81 5.55 -33.43
CA ASN A 785 40.18 5.10 -33.61
C ASN A 785 40.47 3.70 -32.99
N THR A 786 39.62 3.20 -32.10
CA THR A 786 39.81 1.90 -31.41
C THR A 786 38.68 0.90 -31.65
N ALA A 787 37.73 1.22 -32.52
CA ALA A 787 36.58 0.36 -32.79
C ALA A 787 37.02 -0.99 -33.40
N LEU A 788 36.75 -2.08 -32.66
CA LEU A 788 37.00 -3.46 -33.07
C LEU A 788 36.53 -3.79 -34.50
N PRO A 789 35.38 -3.31 -35.01
CA PRO A 789 34.97 -3.54 -36.40
C PRO A 789 35.94 -2.94 -37.44
N LEU A 790 36.59 -1.82 -37.13
CA LEU A 790 37.61 -1.19 -37.98
C LEU A 790 38.93 -1.96 -37.91
N ALA A 791 39.36 -2.39 -36.72
CA ALA A 791 40.54 -3.24 -36.56
C ALA A 791 40.38 -4.58 -37.29
N LEU A 792 39.23 -5.24 -37.16
CA LEU A 792 38.91 -6.48 -37.87
C LEU A 792 38.82 -6.27 -39.39
N ARG A 793 38.27 -5.14 -39.87
CA ARG A 793 38.31 -4.78 -41.30
C ARG A 793 39.73 -4.59 -41.81
N THR A 794 40.59 -3.95 -41.02
CA THR A 794 41.99 -3.69 -41.40
C THR A 794 42.79 -4.99 -41.44
N VAL A 795 42.62 -5.86 -40.45
CA VAL A 795 43.23 -7.20 -40.41
C VAL A 795 42.71 -8.06 -41.57
N SER A 796 41.39 -8.07 -41.84
CA SER A 796 40.82 -8.80 -42.98
C SER A 796 41.41 -8.33 -44.32
N ARG A 797 41.57 -7.01 -44.50
CA ARG A 797 42.20 -6.44 -45.70
C ARG A 797 43.70 -6.73 -45.82
N LEU A 798 44.40 -6.88 -44.70
CA LEU A 798 45.82 -7.24 -44.69
C LEU A 798 46.00 -8.72 -45.04
N VAL A 799 45.18 -9.60 -44.45
CA VAL A 799 45.16 -11.03 -44.74
C VAL A 799 44.74 -11.32 -46.19
N GLU A 800 43.75 -10.59 -46.72
CA GLU A 800 43.35 -10.68 -48.13
C GLU A 800 44.40 -10.11 -49.10
N LYS A 801 45.31 -9.24 -48.63
CA LYS A 801 46.42 -8.73 -49.45
C LYS A 801 47.61 -9.70 -49.51
N GLU A 802 47.83 -10.50 -48.47
CA GLU A 802 48.92 -11.49 -48.48
C GLU A 802 48.65 -12.67 -49.42
N THR A 803 47.39 -12.99 -49.72
CA THR A 803 47.05 -14.03 -50.71
C THR A 803 47.22 -13.57 -52.17
N GLY A 804 47.50 -12.28 -52.40
CA GLY A 804 47.71 -11.69 -53.73
C GLY A 804 49.19 -11.44 -54.11
N LEU A 805 50.15 -11.80 -53.26
CA LEU A 805 51.58 -11.56 -53.49
C LEU A 805 52.37 -12.88 -53.48
N LEU A 806 52.10 -13.74 -54.46
CA LEU A 806 53.11 -14.68 -54.97
C LEU A 806 53.87 -13.97 -56.11
N PRO A 807 55.20 -13.80 -56.01
CA PRO A 807 56.00 -13.45 -57.17
C PRO A 807 56.13 -14.68 -58.07
N GLY A 808 56.39 -14.47 -59.37
CA GLY A 808 56.72 -15.54 -60.31
C GLY A 808 57.92 -16.37 -59.88
#